data_AF-A0A1W2E7G0-F1
#
_entry.id   AF-A0A1W2E7G0-F1
#
_cell.length_a   1.000
_cell.length_b   1.000
_cell.length_c   1.000
_cell.angle_alpha   90.00
_cell.angle_beta   90.00
_cell.angle_gamma   90.00
#
_symmetry.space_group_name_H-M   'P 1'
#
loop_
_entity.id
_entity.type
_entity.pdbx_description
1 polymer ?
#
loop_
_entity_poly.entity_id
_entity_poly.type
_entity_poly.pdbx_seq_one_letter_code
_entity_poly.pdbx_strand_id
1 'polypeptide(L)'
;MKRIPGRIVAISIVLVVIVLGFNGWLTVVSLEKNYIDSVAANYAVAGGETQRIIEYAVKYGKPLDNFYGMKELLAKTRNFAKELDDVRIINPDGKMLYSLQEGTVNTVISSKLKAQADGSVSLRNKNYIMVPEGGKYHIFLPIQNRDEHFIGSLAMVFDKSVVDRGISQFISVTFKTMIGLAFGAALVLIVLLRIIPVLDERGMIRRKRFLIIFVTVLATTQMVFGFINNSNFKEIYVDIVKKNTAITAEIVSHDINSVIDRGVPYSRLSGVGEWLAKVIRAVPELEGIYIIDTQDGVLYKAAVSNETNQTIAKDYKYEKPLMADRNGVSYKLTIVLSEAYLDKQVQELLLDIITVAFVSFFFMVEILVFILILLQVKVNDSKEESSETDTRAAVIRPLAFLFFLATDLSISFIPMQMKNLYQPIWGLSQNAVIGLPISVEMLCAGLMTIVTGAIIDKKGWRFPFFTGLAVVGTGAVLSGLAWNSIVFIIARGIVGIGYGFAWMAMRGYVALLPSSAARAKGFSGLSAGIYAGNICACSLGAMLAARLNYSGVFFVAVIVLLVVAVFAFFFTKDNDQAKKVKATEELPVNRGQWQNFLGDGTVSGLILLITIPSAMCLTGFLNYFFPLYSSSLGLSTANVGRAFMIYGVSIVYLGPLFSRYITNQSKFTMIIPVASGIGVLAMLVFFLKGGIMAALVAIFLFGVADSIGFIAQNTFLLSLPATKMLGQGTALGLFSMTKKLGQMLGPMMMAWGVGFGVTQEGVGAIGLLYLFAIIIFLVVTVGRYKRTLGAPNLD
;
A
#
# COMPACT_ATOMS: atom_id res chain seq x y z
N MET A 1 -22.15 -39.08 19.58
CA MET A 1 -21.63 -37.98 18.74
C MET A 1 -22.49 -36.73 18.97
N LYS A 2 -21.99 -35.70 19.68
CA LYS A 2 -22.74 -34.44 19.82
C LYS A 2 -22.81 -33.75 18.45
N ARG A 3 -24.02 -33.46 17.95
CA ARG A 3 -24.20 -32.74 16.67
C ARG A 3 -23.59 -31.35 16.79
N ILE A 4 -22.78 -30.97 15.79
CA ILE A 4 -22.23 -29.62 15.69
C ILE A 4 -23.39 -28.64 15.52
N PRO A 5 -23.46 -27.55 16.31
CA PRO A 5 -24.54 -26.60 16.16
C PRO A 5 -24.52 -26.02 14.75
N GLY A 6 -25.63 -26.11 14.03
CA GLY A 6 -25.77 -25.61 12.65
C GLY A 6 -25.38 -24.13 12.50
N ARG A 7 -25.44 -23.36 13.59
CA ARG A 7 -24.93 -21.98 13.67
C ARG A 7 -23.43 -21.87 13.35
N ILE A 8 -22.59 -22.80 13.81
CA ILE A 8 -21.14 -22.76 13.53
C ILE A 8 -20.88 -23.00 12.04
N VAL A 9 -21.58 -23.98 11.46
CA VAL A 9 -21.48 -24.28 10.03
C VAL A 9 -21.94 -23.09 9.20
N ALA A 10 -23.10 -22.50 9.51
CA ALA A 10 -23.62 -21.33 8.79
C ALA A 10 -22.65 -20.14 8.86
N ILE A 11 -22.10 -19.86 10.04
CA ILE A 11 -21.08 -18.83 10.25
C ILE A 11 -19.84 -19.08 9.40
N SER A 12 -19.33 -20.32 9.40
CA SER A 12 -18.16 -20.71 8.63
C SER A 12 -18.38 -20.51 7.12
N ILE A 13 -19.57 -20.82 6.62
CA ILE A 13 -19.94 -20.63 5.21
C ILE A 13 -20.02 -19.13 4.87
N VAL A 14 -20.69 -18.32 5.69
CA VAL A 14 -20.79 -16.87 5.47
C VAL A 14 -19.39 -16.25 5.41
N LEU A 15 -18.48 -16.68 6.28
CA LEU A 15 -17.12 -16.17 6.30
C LEU A 15 -16.34 -16.57 5.05
N VAL A 16 -16.47 -17.82 4.57
CA VAL A 16 -15.88 -18.26 3.30
C VAL A 16 -16.35 -17.37 2.15
N VAL A 17 -17.66 -17.06 2.08
CA VAL A 17 -18.23 -16.19 1.05
C VAL A 17 -17.70 -14.77 1.15
N ILE A 18 -17.62 -14.19 2.35
CA ILE A 18 -17.07 -12.84 2.55
C ILE A 18 -15.61 -12.78 2.09
N VAL A 19 -14.80 -13.77 2.46
CA VAL A 19 -13.36 -13.80 2.16
C VAL A 19 -13.11 -14.02 0.66
N LEU A 20 -13.83 -14.95 0.03
CA LEU A 20 -13.75 -15.16 -1.41
C LEU A 20 -14.30 -13.96 -2.19
N GLY A 21 -15.39 -13.35 -1.71
CA GLY A 21 -15.97 -12.12 -2.27
C GLY A 21 -14.98 -10.96 -2.25
N PHE A 22 -14.28 -10.79 -1.13
CA PHE A 22 -13.27 -9.75 -1.00
C PHE A 22 -12.07 -9.98 -1.94
N ASN A 23 -11.56 -11.21 -2.03
CA ASN A 23 -10.47 -11.53 -2.96
C ASN A 23 -10.92 -11.39 -4.42
N GLY A 24 -12.10 -11.90 -4.78
CA GLY A 24 -12.68 -11.78 -6.12
C GLY A 24 -12.90 -10.33 -6.53
N TRP A 25 -13.38 -9.49 -5.62
CA TRP A 25 -13.53 -8.06 -5.86
C TRP A 25 -12.18 -7.38 -6.15
N LEU A 26 -11.17 -7.61 -5.30
CA LEU A 26 -9.83 -7.04 -5.50
C LEU A 26 -9.18 -7.51 -6.81
N THR A 27 -9.42 -8.76 -7.18
CA THR A 27 -8.97 -9.37 -8.43
C THR A 27 -9.60 -8.71 -9.66
N VAL A 28 -10.93 -8.54 -9.66
CA VAL A 28 -11.66 -7.87 -10.75
C VAL A 28 -11.17 -6.44 -10.91
N VAL A 29 -11.03 -5.74 -9.79
CA VAL A 29 -10.47 -4.38 -9.76
C VAL A 29 -9.05 -4.36 -10.33
N SER A 30 -8.22 -5.37 -10.04
CA SER A 30 -6.87 -5.50 -10.61
C SER A 30 -6.89 -5.53 -12.14
N LEU A 31 -7.69 -6.43 -12.71
CA LEU A 31 -7.87 -6.54 -14.16
C LEU A 31 -8.43 -5.25 -14.79
N GLU A 32 -9.44 -4.63 -14.17
CA GLU A 32 -10.03 -3.38 -14.66
C GLU A 32 -8.95 -2.31 -14.89
N LYS A 33 -7.94 -2.21 -14.00
CA LYS A 33 -6.82 -1.27 -14.20
C LYS A 33 -6.02 -1.57 -15.44
N ASN A 34 -5.57 -2.82 -15.55
CA ASN A 34 -4.64 -3.23 -16.58
C ASN A 34 -5.32 -3.12 -17.95
N TYR A 35 -6.62 -3.41 -17.99
CA TYR A 35 -7.45 -3.15 -19.14
C TYR A 35 -7.50 -1.66 -19.50
N ILE A 36 -7.81 -0.79 -18.54
CA ILE A 36 -7.84 0.68 -18.75
C ILE A 36 -6.48 1.18 -19.25
N ASP A 37 -5.38 0.79 -18.61
CA ASP A 37 -4.03 1.21 -18.97
C ASP A 37 -3.65 0.75 -20.39
N SER A 38 -4.02 -0.47 -20.79
CA SER A 38 -3.77 -0.97 -22.14
C SER A 38 -4.65 -0.27 -23.18
N VAL A 39 -5.96 -0.10 -22.93
CA VAL A 39 -6.84 0.66 -23.83
C VAL A 39 -6.36 2.10 -24.00
N ALA A 40 -5.96 2.75 -22.91
CA ALA A 40 -5.44 4.12 -22.96
C ALA A 40 -4.13 4.21 -23.76
N ALA A 41 -3.22 3.24 -23.61
CA ALA A 41 -2.00 3.18 -24.42
C ALA A 41 -2.31 3.04 -25.92
N ASN A 42 -3.27 2.20 -26.29
CA ASN A 42 -3.65 2.02 -27.70
C ASN A 42 -4.31 3.25 -28.30
N TYR A 43 -5.21 3.90 -27.57
CA TYR A 43 -5.79 5.16 -28.04
C TYR A 43 -4.73 6.27 -28.12
N ALA A 44 -3.74 6.28 -27.21
CA ALA A 44 -2.61 7.20 -27.29
C ALA A 44 -1.77 7.03 -28.57
N VAL A 45 -1.67 5.83 -29.14
CA VAL A 45 -1.03 5.63 -30.47
C VAL A 45 -1.84 6.29 -31.57
N ALA A 46 -3.17 6.04 -31.59
CA ALA A 46 -4.07 6.62 -32.58
C ALA A 46 -4.06 8.16 -32.51
N GLY A 47 -4.08 8.71 -31.29
CA GLY A 47 -3.96 10.15 -31.06
C GLY A 47 -2.57 10.71 -31.35
N GLY A 48 -1.51 9.96 -31.10
CA GLY A 48 -0.13 10.38 -31.31
C GLY A 48 0.17 10.72 -32.77
N GLU A 49 -0.44 10.01 -33.71
CA GLU A 49 -0.33 10.35 -35.13
C GLU A 49 -1.00 11.69 -35.46
N THR A 50 -2.21 11.94 -34.93
CA THR A 50 -2.89 13.22 -35.07
C THR A 50 -2.12 14.36 -34.42
N GLN A 51 -1.60 14.13 -33.21
CA GLN A 51 -0.71 15.07 -32.51
C GLN A 51 0.49 15.42 -33.39
N ARG A 52 1.15 14.42 -33.99
CA ARG A 52 2.33 14.61 -34.86
C ARG A 52 2.00 15.46 -36.09
N ILE A 53 0.87 15.21 -36.75
CA ILE A 53 0.43 15.99 -37.91
C ILE A 53 0.19 17.46 -37.51
N ILE A 54 -0.43 17.68 -36.35
CA ILE A 54 -0.67 19.01 -35.80
C ILE A 54 0.66 19.70 -35.48
N GLU A 55 1.56 19.06 -34.72
CA GLU A 55 2.87 19.62 -34.37
C GLU A 55 3.71 19.93 -35.61
N TYR A 56 3.69 19.07 -36.62
CA TYR A 56 4.35 19.32 -37.89
C TYR A 56 3.80 20.60 -38.52
N ALA A 57 2.49 20.70 -38.71
CA ALA A 57 1.86 21.88 -39.29
C ALA A 57 2.11 23.17 -38.47
N VAL A 58 2.09 23.08 -37.14
CA VAL A 58 2.40 24.21 -36.25
C VAL A 58 3.85 24.65 -36.37
N LYS A 59 4.80 23.71 -36.52
CA LYS A 59 6.22 24.02 -36.76
C LYS A 59 6.45 24.82 -38.06
N TYR A 60 5.56 24.70 -39.04
CA TYR A 60 5.55 25.51 -40.28
C TYR A 60 4.70 26.78 -40.17
N GLY A 61 4.29 27.19 -38.97
CA GLY A 61 3.65 28.46 -38.71
C GLY A 61 2.12 28.45 -38.80
N LYS A 62 1.47 27.28 -38.91
CA LYS A 62 -0.01 27.23 -38.79
C LYS A 62 -0.42 27.38 -37.32
N PRO A 63 -1.26 28.37 -36.98
CA PRO A 63 -1.66 28.57 -35.59
C PRO A 63 -2.70 27.52 -35.17
N LEU A 64 -2.61 27.07 -33.91
CA LEU A 64 -3.42 25.94 -33.41
C LEU A 64 -4.91 26.26 -33.35
N ASP A 65 -5.28 27.51 -33.11
CA ASP A 65 -6.64 28.05 -32.99
C ASP A 65 -7.36 28.26 -34.33
N ASN A 66 -6.63 28.29 -35.45
CA ASN A 66 -7.19 28.41 -36.81
C ASN A 66 -6.64 27.33 -37.75
N PHE A 67 -6.76 26.08 -37.33
CA PHE A 67 -6.26 24.92 -38.07
C PHE A 67 -7.29 24.40 -39.07
N TYR A 68 -7.04 24.61 -40.37
CA TYR A 68 -7.87 24.07 -41.45
C TYR A 68 -7.79 22.53 -41.51
N GLY A 69 -8.95 21.87 -41.61
CA GLY A 69 -9.06 20.41 -41.66
C GLY A 69 -8.95 19.68 -40.31
N MET A 70 -8.96 20.42 -39.19
CA MET A 70 -8.86 19.82 -37.85
C MET A 70 -9.99 18.80 -37.60
N LYS A 71 -11.24 19.11 -37.99
CA LYS A 71 -12.36 18.17 -37.81
C LYS A 71 -12.15 16.84 -38.53
N GLU A 72 -11.59 16.86 -39.75
CA GLU A 72 -11.27 15.64 -40.49
C GLU A 72 -10.16 14.83 -39.80
N LEU A 73 -9.13 15.51 -39.28
CA LEU A 73 -8.06 14.85 -38.52
C LEU A 73 -8.58 14.18 -37.25
N LEU A 74 -9.42 14.87 -36.48
CA LEU A 74 -10.04 14.31 -35.27
C LEU A 74 -10.96 13.14 -35.63
N ALA A 75 -11.75 13.25 -36.70
CA ALA A 75 -12.62 12.18 -37.19
C ALA A 75 -11.82 10.94 -37.62
N LYS A 76 -10.64 11.13 -38.24
CA LYS A 76 -9.72 10.05 -38.58
C LYS A 76 -9.24 9.31 -37.32
N THR A 77 -8.89 10.03 -36.25
CA THR A 77 -8.54 9.41 -34.95
C THR A 77 -9.68 8.55 -34.41
N ARG A 78 -10.91 9.06 -34.44
CA ARG A 78 -12.09 8.31 -33.99
C ARG A 78 -12.38 7.09 -34.86
N ASN A 79 -12.06 7.12 -36.16
CA ASN A 79 -12.24 5.96 -37.03
C ASN A 79 -11.28 4.82 -36.70
N PHE A 80 -10.05 5.13 -36.29
CA PHE A 80 -9.10 4.12 -35.79
C PHE A 80 -9.53 3.55 -34.42
N ALA A 81 -10.17 4.36 -33.59
CA ALA A 81 -10.68 3.96 -32.27
C ALA A 81 -12.18 4.28 -32.12
N LYS A 82 -13.04 3.44 -32.71
CA LYS A 82 -14.50 3.65 -32.78
C LYS A 82 -15.20 3.76 -31.42
N GLU A 83 -14.54 3.28 -30.37
CA GLU A 83 -15.00 3.29 -28.99
C GLU A 83 -14.79 4.65 -28.30
N LEU A 84 -14.12 5.61 -28.96
CA LEU A 84 -14.01 6.99 -28.50
C LEU A 84 -15.35 7.73 -28.65
N ASP A 85 -15.79 8.32 -27.54
CA ASP A 85 -16.94 9.22 -27.48
C ASP A 85 -16.63 10.54 -28.18
N ASP A 86 -15.45 11.12 -27.87
CA ASP A 86 -15.03 12.41 -28.37
C ASP A 86 -13.50 12.47 -28.56
N VAL A 87 -13.07 13.27 -29.52
CA VAL A 87 -11.68 13.64 -29.79
C VAL A 87 -11.63 15.15 -29.94
N ARG A 88 -10.83 15.81 -29.11
CA ARG A 88 -10.88 17.27 -28.92
C ARG A 88 -9.52 17.90 -28.71
N ILE A 89 -9.39 19.20 -29.01
CA ILE A 89 -8.19 20.01 -28.78
C ILE A 89 -8.48 21.03 -27.70
N ILE A 90 -7.58 21.16 -26.74
CA ILE A 90 -7.72 22.02 -25.58
C ILE A 90 -6.52 22.97 -25.53
N ASN A 91 -6.74 24.25 -25.27
CA ASN A 91 -5.66 25.23 -25.10
C ASN A 91 -5.06 25.18 -23.67
N PRO A 92 -3.97 25.91 -23.39
CA PRO A 92 -3.37 25.95 -22.04
C PRO A 92 -4.30 26.49 -20.97
N ASP A 93 -5.29 27.32 -21.34
CA ASP A 93 -6.29 27.84 -20.42
C ASP A 93 -7.39 26.84 -20.06
N GLY A 94 -7.40 25.66 -20.70
CA GLY A 94 -8.43 24.63 -20.53
C GLY A 94 -9.67 24.82 -21.41
N LYS A 95 -9.64 25.78 -22.34
CA LYS A 95 -10.71 26.03 -23.30
C LYS A 95 -10.66 25.03 -24.45
N MET A 96 -11.79 24.42 -24.79
CA MET A 96 -11.92 23.54 -25.95
C MET A 96 -11.93 24.36 -27.24
N LEU A 97 -10.90 24.16 -28.08
CA LEU A 97 -10.77 24.79 -29.40
C LEU A 97 -11.53 24.01 -30.48
N TYR A 98 -11.45 22.67 -30.42
CA TYR A 98 -12.10 21.76 -31.37
C TYR A 98 -12.64 20.54 -30.63
N SER A 99 -13.75 19.97 -31.09
CA SER A 99 -14.35 18.73 -30.60
C SER A 99 -15.19 18.09 -31.71
N LEU A 100 -15.33 16.77 -31.69
CA LEU A 100 -16.26 16.04 -32.55
C LEU A 100 -17.68 16.02 -31.99
N GLN A 101 -17.84 16.33 -30.70
CA GLN A 101 -19.13 16.48 -30.06
C GLN A 101 -19.69 17.89 -30.32
N GLU A 102 -20.93 17.96 -30.78
CA GLU A 102 -21.59 19.25 -31.05
C GLU A 102 -21.85 20.03 -29.75
N GLY A 103 -21.67 21.35 -29.78
CA GLY A 103 -21.99 22.26 -28.66
C GLY A 103 -20.95 22.36 -27.54
N THR A 104 -19.82 21.65 -27.63
CA THR A 104 -18.75 21.67 -26.60
C THR A 104 -17.63 22.67 -26.90
N VAL A 105 -17.53 23.17 -28.14
CA VAL A 105 -16.52 24.15 -28.55
C VAL A 105 -16.69 25.45 -27.74
N ASN A 106 -15.59 26.07 -27.32
CA ASN A 106 -15.51 27.21 -26.40
C ASN A 106 -15.90 26.96 -24.94
N THR A 107 -16.24 25.73 -24.54
CA THR A 107 -16.43 25.42 -23.12
C THR A 107 -15.08 25.17 -22.43
N VAL A 108 -15.04 25.38 -21.12
CA VAL A 108 -13.82 25.22 -20.30
C VAL A 108 -13.91 23.91 -19.54
N ILE A 109 -12.84 23.11 -19.59
CA ILE A 109 -12.74 21.86 -18.83
C ILE A 109 -12.66 22.14 -17.33
N SER A 110 -12.98 21.12 -16.51
CA SER A 110 -12.85 21.23 -15.05
C SER A 110 -11.43 21.63 -14.63
N SER A 111 -11.30 22.32 -13.49
CA SER A 111 -10.00 22.68 -12.92
C SER A 111 -9.11 21.45 -12.69
N LYS A 112 -9.72 20.30 -12.39
CA LYS A 112 -9.05 19.00 -12.23
C LYS A 112 -8.41 18.51 -13.52
N LEU A 113 -9.13 18.58 -14.65
CA LEU A 113 -8.58 18.21 -15.95
C LEU A 113 -7.52 19.22 -16.43
N LYS A 114 -7.75 20.51 -16.20
CA LYS A 114 -6.80 21.56 -16.57
C LYS A 114 -5.44 21.37 -15.91
N ALA A 115 -5.41 21.04 -14.62
CA ALA A 115 -4.17 20.83 -13.86
C ALA A 115 -3.29 19.68 -14.37
N GLN A 116 -3.83 18.79 -15.22
CA GLN A 116 -3.10 17.65 -15.77
C GLN A 116 -2.96 17.70 -17.30
N ALA A 117 -3.59 18.67 -17.95
CA ALA A 117 -3.57 18.79 -19.40
C ALA A 117 -2.21 19.25 -19.94
N ASP A 118 -1.43 20.01 -19.17
CA ASP A 118 -0.18 20.65 -19.61
C ASP A 118 1.07 19.75 -19.61
N GLY A 119 0.97 18.52 -19.11
CA GLY A 119 2.10 17.59 -19.04
C GLY A 119 3.09 17.84 -17.90
N SER A 120 2.92 18.90 -17.10
CA SER A 120 3.90 19.36 -16.09
C SER A 120 4.08 18.41 -14.91
N VAL A 121 3.09 17.54 -14.64
CA VAL A 121 3.05 16.71 -13.43
C VAL A 121 3.61 15.29 -13.63
N SER A 122 3.77 14.75 -14.86
CA SER A 122 4.01 13.30 -14.98
C SER A 122 4.47 12.74 -16.35
N LEU A 123 5.32 13.43 -17.12
CA LEU A 123 5.98 12.80 -18.29
C LEU A 123 7.22 11.95 -17.89
N ARG A 124 7.07 11.06 -16.89
CA ARG A 124 8.21 10.28 -16.36
C ARG A 124 8.40 8.88 -16.97
N ASN A 125 7.56 8.46 -17.93
CA ASN A 125 7.77 7.25 -18.76
C ASN A 125 6.64 6.94 -19.77
N LYS A 126 5.52 7.67 -19.76
CA LYS A 126 4.41 7.52 -20.74
C LYS A 126 4.29 8.82 -21.55
N ASN A 127 4.01 8.72 -22.86
CA ASN A 127 3.78 9.88 -23.73
C ASN A 127 2.38 10.50 -23.56
N TYR A 128 1.54 9.95 -22.68
CA TYR A 128 0.17 10.38 -22.45
C TYR A 128 -0.14 10.46 -20.94
N ILE A 129 -1.13 11.27 -20.59
CA ILE A 129 -1.70 11.38 -19.24
C ILE A 129 -3.15 10.94 -19.28
N MET A 130 -3.55 10.05 -18.36
CA MET A 130 -4.94 9.60 -18.25
C MET A 130 -5.60 10.11 -16.97
N VAL A 131 -6.77 10.72 -17.10
CA VAL A 131 -7.54 11.28 -15.98
C VAL A 131 -8.98 10.78 -16.00
N PRO A 132 -9.44 10.07 -14.95
CA PRO A 132 -10.85 9.71 -14.81
C PRO A 132 -11.68 10.88 -14.24
N GLU A 133 -12.79 11.21 -14.90
CA GLU A 133 -13.77 12.21 -14.45
C GLU A 133 -15.18 11.91 -15.00
N GLY A 134 -16.21 12.05 -14.14
CA GLY A 134 -17.62 12.00 -14.59
C GLY A 134 -18.07 10.68 -15.25
N GLY A 135 -17.45 9.55 -14.91
CA GLY A 135 -17.71 8.26 -15.56
C GLY A 135 -17.00 8.07 -16.91
N LYS A 136 -16.14 9.01 -17.30
CA LYS A 136 -15.34 8.96 -18.52
C LYS A 136 -13.85 8.97 -18.20
N TYR A 137 -13.06 8.48 -19.15
CA TYR A 137 -11.61 8.53 -19.13
C TYR A 137 -11.13 9.54 -20.16
N HIS A 138 -10.27 10.47 -19.73
CA HIS A 138 -9.68 11.49 -20.58
C HIS A 138 -8.19 11.20 -20.76
N ILE A 139 -7.77 10.97 -22.00
CA ILE A 139 -6.37 10.76 -22.36
C ILE A 139 -5.85 12.05 -22.98
N PHE A 140 -4.82 12.65 -22.41
CA PHE A 140 -4.17 13.86 -22.88
C PHE A 140 -2.81 13.56 -23.51
N LEU A 141 -2.61 14.13 -24.68
CA LEU A 141 -1.36 14.16 -25.42
C LEU A 141 -0.95 15.64 -25.57
N PRO A 142 0.14 16.10 -24.93
CA PRO A 142 0.54 17.50 -24.97
C PRO A 142 1.10 17.86 -26.36
N ILE A 143 0.62 18.95 -26.94
CA ILE A 143 1.05 19.47 -28.23
C ILE A 143 2.11 20.55 -27.99
N GLN A 144 3.25 20.41 -28.67
CA GLN A 144 4.37 21.34 -28.55
C GLN A 144 4.62 22.14 -29.84
N ASN A 145 5.13 23.35 -29.70
CA ASN A 145 5.55 24.19 -30.82
C ASN A 145 6.99 23.86 -31.29
N ARG A 146 7.57 24.71 -32.16
CA ARG A 146 8.94 24.56 -32.67
C ARG A 146 10.01 24.65 -31.58
N ASP A 147 9.77 25.44 -30.54
CA ASP A 147 10.67 25.67 -29.41
C ASP A 147 10.38 24.71 -28.24
N GLU A 148 9.68 23.60 -28.50
CA GLU A 148 9.22 22.60 -27.51
C GLU A 148 8.31 23.16 -26.40
N HIS A 149 7.76 24.36 -26.59
CA HIS A 149 6.82 24.95 -25.65
C HIS A 149 5.43 24.33 -25.81
N PHE A 150 4.80 24.04 -24.68
CA PHE A 150 3.43 23.55 -24.62
C PHE A 150 2.44 24.62 -25.11
N ILE A 151 1.59 24.26 -26.07
CA ILE A 151 0.60 25.17 -26.70
C ILE A 151 -0.85 24.66 -26.63
N GLY A 152 -1.07 23.47 -26.07
CA GLY A 152 -2.38 22.85 -25.96
C GLY A 152 -2.26 21.32 -25.91
N SER A 153 -3.37 20.62 -25.80
CA SER A 153 -3.39 19.15 -25.70
C SER A 153 -4.46 18.55 -26.60
N LEU A 154 -4.12 17.45 -27.25
CA LEU A 154 -5.09 16.55 -27.86
C LEU A 154 -5.68 15.67 -26.75
N ALA A 155 -6.98 15.73 -26.57
CA ALA A 155 -7.71 14.93 -25.61
C ALA A 155 -8.63 13.93 -26.30
N MET A 156 -8.54 12.67 -25.91
CA MET A 156 -9.43 11.59 -26.33
C MET A 156 -10.28 11.16 -25.14
N VAL A 157 -11.56 10.93 -25.38
CA VAL A 157 -12.53 10.62 -24.33
C VAL A 157 -13.24 9.32 -24.67
N PHE A 158 -13.28 8.39 -23.72
CA PHE A 158 -14.10 7.17 -23.82
C PHE A 158 -14.87 6.92 -22.53
N ASP A 159 -16.03 6.30 -22.68
CA ASP A 159 -16.92 5.98 -21.57
C ASP A 159 -16.44 4.74 -20.80
N LYS A 160 -16.72 4.70 -19.48
CA LYS A 160 -16.40 3.53 -18.66
C LYS A 160 -17.06 2.24 -19.17
N SER A 161 -18.20 2.31 -19.85
CA SER A 161 -18.86 1.14 -20.43
C SER A 161 -18.01 0.38 -21.45
N VAL A 162 -17.02 1.02 -22.10
CA VAL A 162 -16.05 0.33 -22.97
C VAL A 162 -15.25 -0.68 -22.15
N VAL A 163 -14.80 -0.26 -20.96
CA VAL A 163 -14.07 -1.09 -19.99
C VAL A 163 -14.97 -2.19 -19.45
N ASP A 164 -16.17 -1.83 -18.99
CA ASP A 164 -17.11 -2.77 -18.38
C ASP A 164 -17.48 -3.91 -19.35
N ARG A 165 -17.68 -3.59 -20.64
CA ARG A 165 -17.90 -4.61 -21.68
C ARG A 165 -16.67 -5.50 -21.85
N GLY A 166 -15.48 -4.92 -21.91
CA GLY A 166 -14.21 -5.64 -22.08
C GLY A 166 -13.90 -6.65 -20.97
N ILE A 167 -14.28 -6.34 -19.73
CA ILE A 167 -14.01 -7.22 -18.57
C ILE A 167 -15.22 -8.07 -18.13
N SER A 168 -16.39 -7.87 -18.73
CA SER A 168 -17.65 -8.53 -18.33
C SER A 168 -17.56 -10.06 -18.30
N GLN A 169 -16.92 -10.67 -19.31
CA GLN A 169 -16.71 -12.11 -19.38
C GLN A 169 -15.84 -12.61 -18.22
N PHE A 170 -14.76 -11.89 -17.91
CA PHE A 170 -13.89 -12.22 -16.79
C PHE A 170 -14.65 -12.14 -15.46
N ILE A 171 -15.41 -11.06 -15.23
CA ILE A 171 -16.22 -10.89 -14.02
C ILE A 171 -17.17 -12.09 -13.85
N SER A 172 -17.86 -12.50 -14.92
CA SER A 172 -18.77 -13.64 -14.89
C SER A 172 -18.06 -14.95 -14.55
N VAL A 173 -16.90 -15.22 -15.18
CA VAL A 173 -16.10 -16.42 -14.89
C VAL A 173 -15.59 -16.41 -13.46
N THR A 174 -14.96 -15.31 -13.01
CA THR A 174 -14.45 -15.15 -11.65
C THR A 174 -15.56 -15.33 -10.61
N PHE A 175 -16.75 -14.77 -10.86
CA PHE A 175 -17.89 -14.92 -9.98
C PHE A 175 -18.40 -16.37 -9.91
N LYS A 176 -18.50 -17.08 -11.05
CA LYS A 176 -18.87 -18.51 -11.08
C LYS A 176 -17.84 -19.37 -10.35
N THR A 177 -16.55 -19.16 -10.59
CA THR A 177 -15.45 -19.86 -9.90
C THR A 177 -15.51 -19.62 -8.40
N MET A 178 -15.77 -18.37 -7.98
CA MET A 178 -15.91 -17.99 -6.58
C MET A 178 -17.05 -18.75 -5.89
N ILE A 179 -18.23 -18.83 -6.51
CA ILE A 179 -19.39 -19.56 -5.97
C ILE A 179 -19.08 -21.07 -5.90
N GLY A 180 -18.51 -21.64 -6.96
CA GLY A 180 -18.14 -23.06 -7.00
C GLY A 180 -17.15 -23.44 -5.89
N LEU A 181 -16.11 -22.63 -5.69
CA LEU A 181 -15.14 -22.83 -4.62
C LEU A 181 -15.72 -22.59 -3.24
N ALA A 182 -16.60 -21.60 -3.06
CA ALA A 182 -17.29 -21.38 -1.79
C ALA A 182 -18.14 -22.59 -1.40
N PHE A 183 -18.85 -23.18 -2.37
CA PHE A 183 -19.65 -24.40 -2.15
C PHE A 183 -18.76 -25.60 -1.82
N GLY A 184 -17.68 -25.81 -2.58
CA GLY A 184 -16.71 -26.88 -2.30
C GLY A 184 -16.08 -26.75 -0.91
N ALA A 185 -15.63 -25.55 -0.55
CA ALA A 185 -15.06 -25.25 0.76
C ALA A 185 -16.07 -25.47 1.90
N ALA A 186 -17.34 -25.08 1.70
CA ALA A 186 -18.42 -25.33 2.64
C ALA A 186 -18.62 -26.84 2.87
N LEU A 187 -18.63 -27.64 1.80
CA LEU A 187 -18.80 -29.09 1.89
C LEU A 187 -17.62 -29.76 2.62
N VAL A 188 -16.38 -29.38 2.27
CA VAL A 188 -15.17 -29.85 2.95
C VAL A 188 -15.18 -29.47 4.43
N LEU A 189 -15.57 -28.23 4.77
CA LEU A 189 -15.72 -27.80 6.15
C LEU A 189 -16.75 -28.65 6.91
N ILE A 190 -17.93 -28.89 6.33
CA ILE A 190 -18.97 -29.72 6.95
C ILE A 190 -18.45 -31.13 7.22
N VAL A 191 -17.74 -31.74 6.26
CA VAL A 191 -17.17 -33.08 6.40
C VAL A 191 -16.08 -33.11 7.47
N LEU A 192 -15.11 -32.21 7.42
CA LEU A 192 -14.00 -32.17 8.38
C LEU A 192 -14.47 -31.88 9.81
N LEU A 193 -15.45 -30.99 9.96
CA LEU A 193 -16.05 -30.69 11.26
C LEU A 193 -16.76 -31.93 11.83
N ARG A 194 -17.37 -32.79 11.00
CA ARG A 194 -18.00 -34.05 11.43
C ARG A 194 -17.00 -35.15 11.79
N ILE A 195 -15.91 -35.27 11.03
CA ILE A 195 -14.89 -36.32 11.24
C ILE A 195 -14.02 -36.00 12.45
N ILE A 196 -13.57 -34.75 12.57
CA ILE A 196 -12.64 -34.35 13.62
C ILE A 196 -13.44 -33.85 14.83
N PRO A 197 -13.26 -34.43 16.03
CA PRO A 197 -13.97 -33.96 17.22
C PRO A 197 -13.49 -32.56 17.61
N VAL A 198 -14.28 -31.57 17.22
CA VAL A 198 -14.11 -30.13 17.53
C VAL A 198 -14.81 -29.75 18.82
N LEU A 199 -15.83 -30.49 19.23
CA LEU A 199 -16.51 -30.28 20.51
C LEU A 199 -15.84 -31.14 21.58
N ASP A 200 -15.58 -30.54 22.74
CA ASP A 200 -15.13 -31.25 23.93
C ASP A 200 -16.28 -32.03 24.58
N GLU A 201 -15.99 -32.91 25.53
CA GLU A 201 -17.01 -33.71 26.25
C GLU A 201 -18.08 -32.82 26.92
N ARG A 202 -17.68 -31.61 27.33
CA ARG A 202 -18.54 -30.55 27.90
C ARG A 202 -19.35 -29.76 26.86
N GLY A 203 -19.20 -30.04 25.56
CA GLY A 203 -19.87 -29.29 24.49
C GLY A 203 -19.22 -27.95 24.13
N MET A 204 -18.03 -27.66 24.66
CA MET A 204 -17.26 -26.45 24.31
C MET A 204 -16.43 -26.64 23.04
N ILE A 205 -16.26 -25.57 22.25
CA ILE A 205 -15.46 -25.60 21.02
C ILE A 205 -13.97 -25.68 21.38
N ARG A 206 -13.28 -26.73 20.93
CA ARG A 206 -11.82 -26.86 20.98
C ARG A 206 -11.18 -25.87 20.01
N ARG A 207 -11.02 -24.63 20.48
CA ARG A 207 -10.63 -23.44 19.69
C ARG A 207 -9.45 -23.71 18.74
N LYS A 208 -8.37 -24.34 19.24
CA LYS A 208 -7.17 -24.62 18.44
C LYS A 208 -7.44 -25.56 17.25
N ARG A 209 -8.23 -26.63 17.43
CA ARG A 209 -8.56 -27.57 16.35
C ARG A 209 -9.48 -26.94 15.31
N PHE A 210 -10.50 -26.21 15.77
CA PHE A 210 -11.40 -25.47 14.88
C PHE A 210 -10.65 -24.46 14.03
N LEU A 211 -9.78 -23.66 14.66
CA LEU A 211 -8.94 -22.68 13.96
C LEU A 211 -8.07 -23.35 12.90
N ILE A 212 -7.39 -24.46 13.22
CA ILE A 212 -6.54 -25.17 12.25
C ILE A 212 -7.36 -25.66 11.05
N ILE A 213 -8.45 -26.39 11.27
CA ILE A 213 -9.30 -26.91 10.18
C ILE A 213 -9.77 -25.77 9.28
N PHE A 214 -10.32 -24.73 9.89
CA PHE A 214 -10.92 -23.62 9.17
C PHE A 214 -9.89 -22.82 8.38
N VAL A 215 -8.74 -22.52 9.00
CA VAL A 215 -7.63 -21.82 8.36
C VAL A 215 -7.06 -22.65 7.20
N THR A 216 -6.90 -23.97 7.37
CA THR A 216 -6.40 -24.84 6.30
C THR A 216 -7.36 -24.88 5.11
N VAL A 217 -8.65 -25.11 5.32
CA VAL A 217 -9.62 -25.15 4.20
C VAL A 217 -9.63 -23.83 3.45
N LEU A 218 -9.63 -22.70 4.17
CA LEU A 218 -9.64 -21.40 3.54
C LEU A 218 -8.33 -21.08 2.82
N ALA A 219 -7.18 -21.36 3.42
CA ALA A 219 -5.88 -21.16 2.77
C ALA A 219 -5.80 -21.97 1.46
N THR A 220 -6.21 -23.24 1.47
CA THR A 220 -6.27 -24.07 0.26
C THR A 220 -7.25 -23.50 -0.76
N THR A 221 -8.44 -23.08 -0.34
CA THR A 221 -9.45 -22.50 -1.26
C THR A 221 -8.94 -21.21 -1.91
N GLN A 222 -8.25 -20.36 -1.15
CA GLN A 222 -7.64 -19.12 -1.64
C GLN A 222 -6.49 -19.39 -2.62
N MET A 223 -5.65 -20.39 -2.34
CA MET A 223 -4.59 -20.80 -3.27
C MET A 223 -5.16 -21.32 -4.59
N VAL A 224 -6.21 -22.16 -4.54
CA VAL A 224 -6.88 -22.66 -5.74
C VAL A 224 -7.55 -21.53 -6.52
N PHE A 225 -8.25 -20.62 -5.81
CA PHE A 225 -8.85 -19.44 -6.44
C PHE A 225 -7.81 -18.56 -7.14
N GLY A 226 -6.70 -18.27 -6.46
CA GLY A 226 -5.59 -17.49 -7.01
C GLY A 226 -4.96 -18.14 -8.24
N PHE A 227 -4.77 -19.46 -8.22
CA PHE A 227 -4.22 -20.22 -9.34
C PHE A 227 -5.13 -20.17 -10.57
N ILE A 228 -6.42 -20.49 -10.41
CA ILE A 228 -7.41 -20.47 -11.50
C ILE A 228 -7.50 -19.06 -12.08
N ASN A 229 -7.57 -18.05 -11.22
CA ASN A 229 -7.71 -16.69 -11.65
C ASN A 229 -6.47 -16.16 -12.38
N ASN A 230 -5.26 -16.53 -11.94
CA ASN A 230 -4.03 -16.18 -12.65
C ASN A 230 -3.98 -16.80 -14.06
N SER A 231 -4.42 -18.06 -14.19
CA SER A 231 -4.52 -18.72 -15.50
C SER A 231 -5.49 -17.99 -16.43
N ASN A 232 -6.71 -17.71 -15.95
CA ASN A 232 -7.73 -17.01 -16.72
C ASN A 232 -7.28 -15.60 -17.11
N PHE A 233 -6.58 -14.90 -16.20
CA PHE A 233 -6.05 -13.58 -16.48
C PHE A 233 -5.04 -13.63 -17.62
N LYS A 234 -4.07 -14.57 -17.59
CA LYS A 234 -3.04 -14.66 -18.61
C LYS A 234 -3.66 -14.83 -20.00
N GLU A 235 -4.63 -15.71 -20.12
CA GLU A 235 -5.35 -15.97 -21.37
C GLU A 235 -6.07 -14.70 -21.88
N ILE A 236 -6.90 -14.09 -21.03
CA ILE A 236 -7.69 -12.91 -21.39
C ILE A 236 -6.80 -11.70 -21.68
N TYR A 237 -5.74 -11.48 -20.90
CA TYR A 237 -4.82 -10.36 -21.10
C TYR A 237 -4.05 -10.50 -22.41
N VAL A 238 -3.57 -11.70 -22.76
CA VAL A 238 -2.91 -11.94 -24.05
C VAL A 238 -3.88 -11.68 -25.22
N ASP A 239 -5.14 -12.12 -25.11
CA ASP A 239 -6.15 -11.86 -26.14
C ASP A 239 -6.44 -10.36 -26.31
N ILE A 240 -6.51 -9.62 -25.20
CA ILE A 240 -6.66 -8.16 -25.23
C ILE A 240 -5.48 -7.51 -25.95
N VAL A 241 -4.25 -7.88 -25.59
CA VAL A 241 -3.04 -7.34 -26.21
C VAL A 241 -2.97 -7.66 -27.71
N LYS A 242 -3.40 -8.87 -28.11
CA LYS A 242 -3.52 -9.24 -29.53
C LYS A 242 -4.53 -8.38 -30.28
N LYS A 243 -5.73 -8.20 -29.72
CA LYS A 243 -6.78 -7.36 -30.32
C LYS A 243 -6.31 -5.90 -30.46
N ASN A 244 -5.63 -5.40 -29.44
CA ASN A 244 -5.05 -4.06 -29.42
C ASN A 244 -3.94 -3.90 -30.47
N THR A 245 -3.11 -4.93 -30.64
CA THR A 245 -2.05 -4.95 -31.67
C THR A 245 -2.63 -4.92 -33.08
N ALA A 246 -3.79 -5.55 -33.31
CA ALA A 246 -4.48 -5.46 -34.60
C ALA A 246 -4.85 -4.01 -34.97
N ILE A 247 -5.24 -3.19 -33.99
CA ILE A 247 -5.53 -1.76 -34.20
C ILE A 247 -4.24 -1.01 -34.57
N THR A 248 -3.15 -1.25 -33.84
CA THR A 248 -1.85 -0.64 -34.16
C THR A 248 -1.37 -1.08 -35.54
N ALA A 249 -1.56 -2.34 -35.92
CA ALA A 249 -1.27 -2.83 -37.26
C ALA A 249 -2.12 -2.16 -38.34
N GLU A 250 -3.40 -1.87 -38.05
CA GLU A 250 -4.29 -1.13 -38.95
C GLU A 250 -3.77 0.29 -39.21
N ILE A 251 -3.39 1.00 -38.15
CA ILE A 251 -2.85 2.37 -38.23
C ILE A 251 -1.55 2.36 -39.03
N VAL A 252 -0.61 1.49 -38.67
CA VAL A 252 0.70 1.41 -39.33
C VAL A 252 0.55 1.02 -40.80
N SER A 253 -0.29 0.02 -41.09
CA SER A 253 -0.57 -0.43 -42.46
C SER A 253 -1.23 0.67 -43.29
N HIS A 254 -2.21 1.38 -42.74
CA HIS A 254 -2.90 2.47 -43.42
C HIS A 254 -1.92 3.59 -43.81
N ASP A 255 -1.05 4.00 -42.89
CA ASP A 255 -0.13 5.10 -43.16
C ASP A 255 0.94 4.72 -44.18
N ILE A 256 1.47 3.50 -44.12
CA ILE A 256 2.36 2.98 -45.16
C ILE A 256 1.63 2.95 -46.51
N ASN A 257 0.46 2.31 -46.58
CA ASN A 257 -0.31 2.20 -47.82
C ASN A 257 -0.64 3.58 -48.41
N SER A 258 -0.91 4.59 -47.58
CA SER A 258 -1.19 5.96 -48.06
C SER A 258 -0.02 6.61 -48.81
N VAL A 259 1.22 6.22 -48.47
CA VAL A 259 2.43 6.69 -49.15
C VAL A 259 2.67 5.88 -50.44
N ILE A 260 2.39 4.58 -50.40
CA ILE A 260 2.46 3.69 -51.58
C ILE A 260 1.43 4.10 -52.64
N ASP A 261 0.20 4.43 -52.24
CA ASP A 261 -0.88 4.92 -53.12
C ASP A 261 -0.48 6.18 -53.89
N ARG A 262 0.34 7.04 -53.26
CA ARG A 262 0.90 8.24 -53.89
C ARG A 262 2.03 7.94 -54.89
N GLY A 263 2.38 6.67 -55.07
CA GLY A 263 3.32 6.19 -56.08
C GLY A 263 4.76 6.03 -55.60
N VAL A 264 5.02 6.09 -54.29
CA VAL A 264 6.36 5.85 -53.73
C VAL A 264 6.56 4.34 -53.54
N PRO A 265 7.59 3.71 -54.13
CA PRO A 265 7.86 2.28 -53.91
C PRO A 265 8.44 2.04 -52.52
N TYR A 266 8.26 0.82 -51.99
CA TYR A 266 8.72 0.46 -50.64
C TYR A 266 10.22 0.70 -50.44
N SER A 267 11.06 0.46 -51.45
CA SER A 267 12.52 0.65 -51.38
C SER A 267 12.97 2.11 -51.20
N ARG A 268 12.08 3.09 -51.43
CA ARG A 268 12.38 4.53 -51.33
C ARG A 268 11.78 5.19 -50.10
N LEU A 269 11.16 4.43 -49.19
CA LEU A 269 10.64 5.01 -47.95
C LEU A 269 11.82 5.38 -47.03
N SER A 270 11.90 6.65 -46.65
CA SER A 270 12.92 7.16 -45.72
C SER A 270 12.33 7.38 -44.32
N GLY A 271 13.14 7.17 -43.28
CA GLY A 271 12.74 7.42 -41.89
C GLY A 271 11.74 6.43 -41.27
N VAL A 272 11.36 5.36 -41.98
CA VAL A 272 10.38 4.36 -41.50
C VAL A 272 10.84 3.71 -40.20
N GLY A 273 12.13 3.34 -40.08
CA GLY A 273 12.66 2.73 -38.86
C GLY A 273 12.52 3.61 -37.62
N GLU A 274 12.82 4.92 -37.73
CA GLU A 274 12.65 5.87 -36.62
C GLU A 274 11.18 6.08 -36.25
N TRP A 275 10.29 6.12 -37.25
CA TRP A 275 8.86 6.22 -37.03
C TRP A 275 8.31 4.98 -36.33
N LEU A 276 8.66 3.78 -36.78
CA LEU A 276 8.30 2.51 -36.13
C LEU A 276 8.85 2.45 -34.70
N ALA A 277 10.07 2.95 -34.45
CA ALA A 277 10.63 3.01 -33.10
C ALA A 277 9.83 3.93 -32.17
N LYS A 278 9.24 5.02 -32.66
CA LYS A 278 8.33 5.87 -31.88
C LYS A 278 7.02 5.16 -31.53
N VAL A 279 6.48 4.38 -32.47
CA VAL A 279 5.28 3.54 -32.22
C VAL A 279 5.56 2.53 -31.11
N ILE A 280 6.70 1.83 -31.17
CA ILE A 280 7.12 0.88 -30.11
C ILE A 280 7.28 1.58 -28.76
N ARG A 281 7.86 2.78 -28.71
CA ARG A 281 7.97 3.54 -27.44
C ARG A 281 6.62 3.96 -26.85
N ALA A 282 5.60 4.14 -27.69
CA ALA A 282 4.25 4.49 -27.25
C ALA A 282 3.45 3.28 -26.75
N VAL A 283 3.78 2.06 -27.21
CA VAL A 283 3.12 0.80 -26.87
C VAL A 283 4.13 -0.16 -26.22
N PRO A 284 4.26 -0.13 -24.88
CA PRO A 284 5.20 -1.00 -24.16
C PRO A 284 4.96 -2.50 -24.38
N GLU A 285 3.76 -2.89 -24.82
CA GLU A 285 3.42 -4.26 -25.16
C GLU A 285 4.11 -4.78 -26.44
N LEU A 286 4.68 -3.90 -27.27
CA LEU A 286 5.35 -4.28 -28.52
C LEU A 286 6.86 -4.43 -28.33
N GLU A 287 7.40 -5.54 -28.83
CA GLU A 287 8.85 -5.77 -28.88
C GLU A 287 9.46 -5.28 -30.19
N GLY A 288 8.74 -5.47 -31.30
CA GLY A 288 9.24 -5.12 -32.60
C GLY A 288 8.17 -4.99 -33.67
N ILE A 289 8.46 -4.18 -34.68
CA ILE A 289 7.67 -4.02 -35.89
C ILE A 289 8.60 -4.21 -37.08
N TYR A 290 8.21 -5.10 -37.99
CA TYR A 290 9.00 -5.50 -39.14
C TYR A 290 8.15 -5.40 -40.41
N ILE A 291 8.75 -4.91 -41.48
CA ILE A 291 8.20 -4.98 -42.83
C ILE A 291 9.05 -6.00 -43.58
N ILE A 292 8.43 -7.12 -43.93
CA ILE A 292 9.10 -8.32 -44.44
C ILE A 292 8.58 -8.63 -45.85
N ASP A 293 9.46 -9.08 -46.74
CA ASP A 293 9.13 -9.58 -48.06
C ASP A 293 8.41 -10.95 -47.99
N THR A 294 7.75 -11.32 -49.07
CA THR A 294 7.22 -12.65 -49.39
C THR A 294 8.26 -13.78 -49.28
N GLN A 295 9.56 -13.48 -49.38
CA GLN A 295 10.68 -14.41 -49.18
C GLN A 295 11.36 -14.30 -47.80
N ASP A 296 10.68 -13.74 -46.79
CA ASP A 296 11.18 -13.50 -45.42
C ASP A 296 12.38 -12.52 -45.30
N GLY A 297 12.66 -11.74 -46.35
CA GLY A 297 13.65 -10.65 -46.30
C GLY A 297 13.13 -9.43 -45.53
N VAL A 298 13.83 -8.98 -44.49
CA VAL A 298 13.43 -7.81 -43.69
C VAL A 298 13.85 -6.51 -44.38
N LEU A 299 12.89 -5.69 -44.81
CA LEU A 299 13.13 -4.41 -45.48
C LEU A 299 13.29 -3.25 -44.47
N TYR A 300 12.38 -3.18 -43.49
CA TYR A 300 12.44 -2.20 -42.40
C TYR A 300 12.22 -2.89 -41.07
N LYS A 301 12.95 -2.47 -40.04
CA LYS A 301 12.83 -2.99 -38.67
C LYS A 301 12.92 -1.88 -37.63
N ALA A 302 12.13 -2.02 -36.59
CA ALA A 302 12.36 -1.39 -35.30
C ALA A 302 12.11 -2.44 -34.22
N ALA A 303 13.01 -2.55 -33.25
CA ALA A 303 12.89 -3.48 -32.14
C ALA A 303 13.52 -2.88 -30.88
N VAL A 304 13.02 -3.28 -29.71
CA VAL A 304 13.58 -2.86 -28.40
C VAL A 304 14.92 -3.53 -28.13
N SER A 305 15.12 -4.76 -28.62
CA SER A 305 16.38 -5.52 -28.56
C SER A 305 17.04 -5.60 -29.94
N ASN A 306 18.37 -5.43 -29.99
CA ASN A 306 19.17 -5.61 -31.20
C ASN A 306 19.50 -7.09 -31.50
N GLU A 307 19.09 -8.04 -30.65
CA GLU A 307 19.37 -9.46 -30.85
C GLU A 307 18.46 -10.08 -31.92
N THR A 308 19.03 -10.26 -33.11
CA THR A 308 18.32 -10.60 -34.37
C THR A 308 17.88 -12.06 -34.51
N ASN A 309 18.09 -12.94 -33.51
CA ASN A 309 18.02 -14.41 -33.70
C ASN A 309 17.13 -15.19 -32.72
N GLN A 310 16.18 -14.56 -32.04
CA GLN A 310 15.20 -15.34 -31.27
C GLN A 310 14.11 -15.89 -32.19
N THR A 311 13.91 -17.21 -32.14
CA THR A 311 12.76 -17.94 -32.69
C THR A 311 11.51 -17.47 -31.94
N ILE A 312 10.99 -16.30 -32.31
CA ILE A 312 9.79 -15.73 -31.70
C ILE A 312 8.63 -16.70 -31.94
N ALA A 313 8.02 -17.19 -30.87
CA ALA A 313 6.89 -18.11 -30.92
C ALA A 313 5.74 -17.51 -31.75
N LYS A 314 5.09 -18.34 -32.58
CA LYS A 314 3.99 -17.91 -33.48
C LYS A 314 2.86 -17.20 -32.73
N ASP A 315 2.63 -17.55 -31.47
CA ASP A 315 1.52 -17.03 -30.67
C ASP A 315 1.66 -15.55 -30.30
N TYR A 316 2.85 -14.95 -30.46
CA TYR A 316 3.14 -13.55 -30.16
C TYR A 316 3.38 -12.70 -31.41
N LYS A 317 3.10 -13.24 -32.60
CA LYS A 317 3.21 -12.53 -33.88
C LYS A 317 1.83 -12.17 -34.42
N TYR A 318 1.67 -10.93 -34.83
CA TYR A 318 0.55 -10.47 -35.63
C TYR A 318 1.05 -10.10 -37.03
N GLU A 319 0.48 -10.71 -38.05
CA GLU A 319 0.86 -10.46 -39.45
C GLU A 319 -0.30 -9.87 -40.24
N LYS A 320 -0.01 -8.86 -41.06
CA LYS A 320 -0.98 -8.24 -41.95
C LYS A 320 -0.35 -7.98 -43.32
N PRO A 321 -0.97 -8.39 -44.43
CA PRO A 321 -0.46 -8.06 -45.77
C PRO A 321 -0.58 -6.55 -46.03
N LEU A 322 0.44 -5.97 -46.67
CA LEU A 322 0.45 -4.59 -47.15
C LEU A 322 0.11 -4.55 -48.64
N MET A 323 -0.34 -3.39 -49.12
CA MET A 323 -0.74 -3.23 -50.51
C MET A 323 0.45 -3.38 -51.47
N ALA A 324 0.23 -3.94 -52.66
CA ALA A 324 1.30 -4.02 -53.66
C ALA A 324 1.68 -2.62 -54.16
N ASP A 325 2.97 -2.36 -54.33
CA ASP A 325 3.42 -1.12 -54.96
C ASP A 325 3.18 -1.12 -56.48
N ARG A 326 3.51 -0.01 -57.16
CA ARG A 326 3.37 0.11 -58.62
C ARG A 326 4.22 -0.90 -59.41
N ASN A 327 5.21 -1.52 -58.77
CA ASN A 327 6.05 -2.56 -59.37
C ASN A 327 5.49 -3.97 -59.13
N GLY A 328 4.31 -4.09 -58.48
CA GLY A 328 3.67 -5.35 -58.15
C GLY A 328 4.27 -6.05 -56.93
N VAL A 329 5.16 -5.39 -56.18
CA VAL A 329 5.81 -5.99 -55.00
C VAL A 329 4.93 -5.74 -53.77
N SER A 330 4.56 -6.81 -53.07
CA SER A 330 3.80 -6.76 -51.82
C SER A 330 4.67 -7.22 -50.66
N TYR A 331 4.57 -6.52 -49.53
CA TYR A 331 5.25 -6.85 -48.29
C TYR A 331 4.22 -7.23 -47.22
N LYS A 332 4.67 -7.88 -46.15
CA LYS A 332 3.89 -8.14 -44.93
C LYS A 332 4.38 -7.28 -43.78
N LEU A 333 3.44 -6.74 -43.01
CA LEU A 333 3.70 -6.11 -41.72
C LEU A 333 3.63 -7.19 -40.63
N THR A 334 4.72 -7.38 -39.91
CA THR A 334 4.80 -8.29 -38.76
C THR A 334 5.05 -7.48 -37.49
N ILE A 335 4.11 -7.54 -36.55
CA ILE A 335 4.26 -6.96 -35.22
C ILE A 335 4.48 -8.08 -34.21
N VAL A 336 5.47 -7.89 -33.35
CA VAL A 336 5.89 -8.85 -32.32
C VAL A 336 5.55 -8.29 -30.95
N LEU A 337 4.84 -9.06 -30.14
CA LEU A 337 4.53 -8.76 -28.75
C LEU A 337 5.73 -9.05 -27.85
N SER A 338 5.94 -8.22 -26.83
CA SER A 338 6.98 -8.42 -25.84
C SER A 338 6.58 -9.48 -24.82
N GLU A 339 7.18 -10.66 -24.93
CA GLU A 339 7.00 -11.74 -23.93
C GLU A 339 7.49 -11.29 -22.56
N ALA A 340 8.64 -10.60 -22.50
CA ALA A 340 9.19 -10.07 -21.25
C ALA A 340 8.25 -9.05 -20.57
N TYR A 341 7.57 -8.19 -21.33
CA TYR A 341 6.58 -7.26 -20.79
C TYR A 341 5.34 -7.99 -20.28
N LEU A 342 4.81 -8.93 -21.07
CA LEU A 342 3.65 -9.75 -20.70
C LEU A 342 3.92 -10.56 -19.43
N ASP A 343 5.08 -11.23 -19.36
CA ASP A 343 5.50 -12.00 -18.19
C ASP A 343 5.68 -11.09 -16.97
N LYS A 344 6.26 -9.90 -17.14
CA LYS A 344 6.36 -8.92 -16.05
C LYS A 344 4.98 -8.51 -15.54
N GLN A 345 4.01 -8.24 -16.42
CA GLN A 345 2.65 -7.89 -16.01
C GLN A 345 1.94 -9.05 -15.30
N VAL A 346 2.11 -10.28 -15.78
CA VAL A 346 1.58 -11.48 -15.13
C VAL A 346 2.24 -11.68 -13.76
N GLN A 347 3.55 -11.46 -13.63
CA GLN A 347 4.26 -11.52 -12.34
C GLN A 347 3.77 -10.44 -11.37
N GLU A 348 3.57 -9.21 -11.83
CA GLU A 348 3.04 -8.12 -11.00
C GLU A 348 1.64 -8.45 -10.47
N LEU A 349 0.80 -9.07 -11.29
CA LEU A 349 -0.51 -9.58 -10.88
C LEU A 349 -0.42 -10.76 -9.93
N LEU A 350 0.46 -11.73 -10.18
CA LEU A 350 0.64 -12.87 -9.28
C LEU A 350 1.02 -12.38 -7.87
N LEU A 351 1.90 -11.38 -7.80
CA LEU A 351 2.24 -10.73 -6.54
C LEU A 351 1.04 -10.00 -5.92
N ASP A 352 0.14 -9.42 -6.72
CA ASP A 352 -1.10 -8.81 -6.21
C ASP A 352 -2.00 -9.89 -5.60
N ILE A 353 -2.22 -11.01 -6.31
CA ILE A 353 -3.01 -12.14 -5.84
C ILE A 353 -2.44 -12.70 -4.53
N ILE A 354 -1.12 -12.87 -4.45
CA ILE A 354 -0.44 -13.32 -3.22
C ILE A 354 -0.68 -12.31 -2.09
N THR A 355 -0.50 -11.01 -2.35
CA THR A 355 -0.70 -9.95 -1.36
C THR A 355 -2.14 -9.93 -0.85
N VAL A 356 -3.12 -10.03 -1.76
CA VAL A 356 -4.54 -10.10 -1.44
C VAL A 356 -4.86 -11.35 -0.62
N ALA A 357 -4.31 -12.51 -0.99
CA ALA A 357 -4.49 -13.74 -0.24
C ALA A 357 -3.93 -13.63 1.18
N PHE A 358 -2.75 -13.01 1.35
CA PHE A 358 -2.15 -12.76 2.67
C PHE A 358 -2.99 -11.79 3.51
N VAL A 359 -3.42 -10.65 2.95
CA VAL A 359 -4.29 -9.69 3.66
C VAL A 359 -5.60 -10.35 4.05
N SER A 360 -6.21 -11.09 3.11
CA SER A 360 -7.45 -11.83 3.34
C SER A 360 -7.30 -12.88 4.44
N PHE A 361 -6.15 -13.57 4.50
CA PHE A 361 -5.84 -14.53 5.55
C PHE A 361 -5.79 -13.88 6.94
N PHE A 362 -5.09 -12.75 7.10
CA PHE A 362 -5.02 -12.05 8.39
C PHE A 362 -6.38 -11.50 8.80
N PHE A 363 -7.09 -10.86 7.86
CA PHE A 363 -8.43 -10.35 8.08
C PHE A 363 -9.41 -11.47 8.50
N MET A 364 -9.33 -12.62 7.84
CA MET A 364 -10.10 -13.82 8.14
C MET A 364 -9.81 -14.37 9.54
N VAL A 365 -8.54 -14.49 9.92
CA VAL A 365 -8.16 -14.96 11.27
C VAL A 365 -8.75 -14.04 12.33
N GLU A 366 -8.75 -12.73 12.11
CA GLU A 366 -9.31 -11.77 13.08
C GLU A 366 -10.84 -11.82 13.14
N ILE A 367 -11.55 -11.91 12.02
CA ILE A 367 -13.00 -12.13 12.01
C ILE A 367 -13.35 -13.44 12.71
N LEU A 368 -12.60 -14.52 12.45
CA LEU A 368 -12.82 -15.81 13.07
C LEU A 368 -12.61 -15.77 14.58
N VAL A 369 -11.53 -15.10 15.02
CA VAL A 369 -11.26 -14.86 16.45
C VAL A 369 -12.41 -14.09 17.09
N PHE A 370 -12.94 -13.06 16.41
CA PHE A 370 -14.09 -12.29 16.87
C PHE A 370 -15.36 -13.14 16.98
N ILE A 371 -15.70 -13.92 15.95
CA ILE A 371 -16.90 -14.74 15.98
C ILE A 371 -16.82 -15.83 17.06
N LEU A 372 -15.63 -16.41 17.28
CA LEU A 372 -15.43 -17.33 18.39
C LEU A 372 -15.68 -16.67 19.75
N ILE A 373 -15.36 -15.40 19.91
CA ILE A 373 -15.69 -14.62 21.11
C ILE A 373 -17.21 -14.44 21.23
N LEU A 374 -17.91 -14.08 20.14
CA LEU A 374 -19.38 -13.95 20.13
C LEU A 374 -20.11 -15.25 20.49
N LEU A 375 -19.60 -16.38 20.00
CA LEU A 375 -20.15 -17.70 20.30
C LEU A 375 -19.95 -18.08 21.78
N GLN A 376 -18.84 -17.66 22.39
CA GLN A 376 -18.59 -17.87 23.83
C GLN A 376 -19.53 -17.03 24.70
N VAL A 377 -19.81 -15.78 24.30
CA VAL A 377 -20.75 -14.90 25.03
C VAL A 377 -22.15 -15.54 25.15
N LYS A 378 -22.62 -16.25 24.13
CA LYS A 378 -23.94 -16.93 24.15
C LYS A 378 -24.00 -18.25 24.93
N VAL A 379 -22.85 -18.87 25.23
CA VAL A 379 -22.79 -20.17 25.94
C VAL A 379 -22.62 -19.96 27.45
N ASN A 380 -21.98 -18.86 27.86
CA ASN A 380 -21.64 -18.60 29.27
C ASN A 380 -22.62 -17.68 30.01
N ASP A 381 -23.84 -17.48 29.50
CA ASP A 381 -24.94 -16.87 30.28
C ASP A 381 -25.28 -17.64 31.57
N SER A 382 -24.75 -18.87 31.72
CA SER A 382 -24.79 -19.66 32.95
C SER A 382 -23.48 -19.55 33.75
N LYS A 383 -23.44 -18.58 34.67
CA LYS A 383 -22.69 -18.51 35.95
C LYS A 383 -21.19 -18.91 35.96
N GLU A 384 -20.27 -17.94 35.82
CA GLU A 384 -18.94 -17.91 36.48
C GLU A 384 -18.19 -16.57 36.22
N GLU A 385 -17.75 -15.85 37.26
CA GLU A 385 -16.98 -14.58 37.18
C GLU A 385 -15.62 -14.72 36.46
N SER A 386 -15.02 -15.91 36.55
CA SER A 386 -13.75 -16.27 35.89
C SER A 386 -13.88 -16.22 34.36
N SER A 387 -15.03 -16.65 33.82
CA SER A 387 -15.32 -16.64 32.40
C SER A 387 -15.50 -15.23 31.85
N GLU A 388 -16.17 -14.35 32.58
CA GLU A 388 -16.47 -12.99 32.09
C GLU A 388 -15.18 -12.15 31.96
N THR A 389 -14.26 -12.31 32.90
CA THR A 389 -12.93 -11.68 32.86
C THR A 389 -12.12 -12.13 31.64
N ASP A 390 -12.21 -13.42 31.30
CA ASP A 390 -11.48 -14.01 30.18
C ASP A 390 -12.04 -13.58 28.82
N THR A 391 -13.36 -13.42 28.71
CA THR A 391 -14.02 -12.85 27.54
C THR A 391 -13.68 -11.37 27.36
N ARG A 392 -13.68 -10.58 28.44
CA ARG A 392 -13.29 -9.14 28.41
C ARG A 392 -11.84 -8.96 27.94
N ALA A 393 -10.93 -9.82 28.38
CA ALA A 393 -9.55 -9.84 27.92
C ALA A 393 -9.41 -10.25 26.44
N ALA A 394 -10.35 -11.01 25.89
CA ALA A 394 -10.31 -11.45 24.50
C ALA A 394 -10.83 -10.38 23.51
N VAL A 395 -11.77 -9.52 23.90
CA VAL A 395 -12.39 -8.49 23.05
C VAL A 395 -11.39 -7.39 22.62
N ILE A 396 -10.34 -7.14 23.40
CA ILE A 396 -9.36 -6.10 23.07
C ILE A 396 -8.62 -6.37 21.75
N ARG A 397 -8.41 -7.64 21.40
CA ARG A 397 -7.71 -8.03 20.17
C ARG A 397 -8.44 -7.56 18.91
N PRO A 398 -9.71 -7.93 18.66
CA PRO A 398 -10.44 -7.44 17.50
C PRO A 398 -10.67 -5.91 17.55
N LEU A 399 -10.81 -5.32 18.74
CA LEU A 399 -10.90 -3.86 18.86
C LEU A 399 -9.63 -3.17 18.34
N ALA A 400 -8.46 -3.64 18.80
CA ALA A 400 -7.18 -3.12 18.37
C ALA A 400 -6.94 -3.35 16.87
N PHE A 401 -7.29 -4.55 16.38
CA PHE A 401 -7.24 -4.85 14.95
C PHE A 401 -8.01 -3.84 14.12
N LEU A 402 -9.29 -3.59 14.42
CA LEU A 402 -10.13 -2.67 13.64
C LEU A 402 -9.63 -1.22 13.75
N PHE A 403 -9.19 -0.80 14.93
CA PHE A 403 -8.64 0.55 15.12
C PHE A 403 -7.39 0.78 14.26
N PHE A 404 -6.43 -0.14 14.33
CA PHE A 404 -5.19 -0.05 13.55
C PHE A 404 -5.38 -0.29 12.06
N LEU A 405 -6.36 -1.12 11.68
CA LEU A 405 -6.79 -1.25 10.29
C LEU A 405 -7.22 0.10 9.72
N ALA A 406 -7.92 0.92 10.52
CA ALA A 406 -8.40 2.22 10.10
C ALA A 406 -7.30 3.29 10.09
N THR A 407 -6.51 3.40 11.18
CA THR A 407 -5.51 4.47 11.32
C THR A 407 -4.34 4.31 10.37
N ASP A 408 -3.91 3.07 10.13
CA ASP A 408 -2.70 2.79 9.36
C ASP A 408 -3.00 2.57 7.87
N LEU A 409 -4.26 2.75 7.45
CA LEU A 409 -4.68 2.62 6.05
C LEU A 409 -3.93 3.60 5.14
N SER A 410 -3.54 4.77 5.65
CA SER A 410 -2.81 5.77 4.88
C SER A 410 -1.29 5.74 5.02
N ILE A 411 -0.75 4.97 5.98
CA ILE A 411 0.62 5.18 6.47
C ILE A 411 1.70 5.06 5.38
N SER A 412 1.48 4.16 4.41
CA SER A 412 2.45 3.85 3.35
C SER A 412 2.56 4.93 2.26
N PHE A 413 1.58 5.84 2.17
CA PHE A 413 1.53 6.85 1.11
C PHE A 413 1.38 8.29 1.60
N ILE A 414 1.42 8.55 2.92
CA ILE A 414 1.44 9.93 3.46
C ILE A 414 2.53 10.80 2.78
N PRO A 415 3.79 10.35 2.59
CA PRO A 415 4.80 11.15 1.90
C PRO A 415 4.43 11.43 0.44
N MET A 416 3.79 10.46 -0.22
CA MET A 416 3.37 10.60 -1.61
C MET A 416 2.24 11.61 -1.77
N GLN A 417 1.27 11.59 -0.87
CA GLN A 417 0.21 12.59 -0.85
C GLN A 417 0.77 13.98 -0.52
N MET A 418 1.70 14.09 0.42
CA MET A 418 2.34 15.37 0.73
C MET A 418 3.15 15.91 -0.46
N LYS A 419 3.83 15.05 -1.20
CA LYS A 419 4.54 15.41 -2.43
C LYS A 419 3.59 15.99 -3.49
N ASN A 420 2.38 15.45 -3.63
CA ASN A 420 1.37 15.98 -4.54
C ASN A 420 0.81 17.35 -4.11
N LEU A 421 0.76 17.60 -2.81
CA LEU A 421 0.26 18.86 -2.23
C LEU A 421 1.38 19.87 -1.96
N TYR A 422 2.62 19.57 -2.39
CA TYR A 422 3.82 20.31 -2.02
C TYR A 422 3.74 21.78 -2.44
N GLN A 423 4.03 22.65 -1.48
CA GLN A 423 4.30 24.07 -1.69
C GLN A 423 5.55 24.44 -0.87
N PRO A 424 6.40 25.35 -1.37
CA PRO A 424 7.53 25.85 -0.58
C PRO A 424 7.03 26.48 0.73
N ILE A 425 7.52 26.00 1.87
CA ILE A 425 7.13 26.44 3.21
C ILE A 425 8.37 26.78 4.02
N TRP A 426 8.38 27.96 4.63
CA TRP A 426 9.35 28.38 5.67
C TRP A 426 10.84 28.22 5.27
N GLY A 427 11.17 28.30 3.98
CA GLY A 427 12.54 28.10 3.50
C GLY A 427 13.08 26.67 3.72
N LEU A 428 12.24 25.72 4.11
CA LEU A 428 12.62 24.32 4.28
C LEU A 428 12.84 23.65 2.92
N SER A 429 13.73 22.66 2.89
CA SER A 429 13.92 21.83 1.69
C SER A 429 12.66 21.02 1.39
N GLN A 430 12.43 20.72 0.11
CA GLN A 430 11.28 19.93 -0.33
C GLN A 430 11.17 18.59 0.42
N ASN A 431 12.30 17.91 0.62
CA ASN A 431 12.37 16.65 1.36
C ASN A 431 11.93 16.82 2.82
N ALA A 432 12.37 17.90 3.49
CA ALA A 432 11.96 18.16 4.86
C ALA A 432 10.45 18.40 4.96
N VAL A 433 9.87 19.21 4.06
CA VAL A 433 8.43 19.48 4.03
C VAL A 433 7.62 18.19 3.81
N ILE A 434 8.08 17.30 2.92
CA ILE A 434 7.40 16.02 2.68
C ILE A 434 7.35 15.12 3.93
N GLY A 435 8.36 15.21 4.81
CA GLY A 435 8.42 14.42 6.05
C GLY A 435 7.59 14.99 7.21
N LEU A 436 7.26 16.28 7.18
CA LEU A 436 6.58 16.98 8.29
C LEU A 436 5.25 16.34 8.73
N PRO A 437 4.35 15.88 7.84
CA PRO A 437 3.07 15.35 8.27
C PRO A 437 3.22 14.13 9.20
N ILE A 438 4.17 13.23 8.91
CA ILE A 438 4.47 12.07 9.77
C ILE A 438 5.08 12.53 11.09
N SER A 439 6.02 13.47 11.05
CA SER A 439 6.67 13.98 12.26
C SER A 439 5.69 14.67 13.20
N VAL A 440 4.85 15.57 12.68
CA VAL A 440 3.83 16.29 13.45
C VAL A 440 2.80 15.32 14.05
N GLU A 441 2.36 14.33 13.28
CA GLU A 441 1.47 13.29 13.78
C GLU A 441 2.08 12.51 14.96
N MET A 442 3.33 12.06 14.84
CA MET A 442 4.00 11.31 15.90
C MET A 442 4.29 12.16 17.13
N LEU A 443 4.62 13.45 16.95
CA LEU A 443 4.78 14.41 18.03
C LEU A 443 3.47 14.59 18.81
N CYS A 444 2.38 14.90 18.11
CA CYS A 444 1.06 15.05 18.71
C CYS A 444 0.60 13.77 19.43
N ALA A 445 0.82 12.60 18.82
CA ALA A 445 0.53 11.31 19.44
C ALA A 445 1.33 11.08 20.73
N GLY A 446 2.62 11.41 20.73
CA GLY A 446 3.49 11.30 21.91
C GLY A 446 3.02 12.19 23.06
N LEU A 447 2.76 13.47 22.78
CA LEU A 447 2.29 14.44 23.77
C LEU A 447 0.94 14.02 24.38
N MET A 448 -0.01 13.59 23.53
CA MET A 448 -1.33 13.19 23.99
C MET A 448 -1.35 11.88 24.75
N THR A 449 -0.39 10.99 24.53
CA THR A 449 -0.26 9.74 25.29
C THR A 449 -0.09 10.04 26.80
N ILE A 450 0.69 11.06 27.17
CA ILE A 450 0.83 11.49 28.58
C ILE A 450 -0.49 12.03 29.13
N VAL A 451 -1.09 12.99 28.43
CA VAL A 451 -2.32 13.66 28.86
C VAL A 451 -3.44 12.65 29.06
N THR A 452 -3.51 11.65 28.17
CA THR A 452 -4.52 10.61 28.22
C THR A 452 -4.40 9.73 29.45
N GLY A 453 -3.18 9.41 29.91
CA GLY A 453 -2.97 8.65 31.15
C GLY A 453 -3.71 9.29 32.34
N ALA A 454 -3.49 10.59 32.55
CA ALA A 454 -4.15 11.34 33.62
C ALA A 454 -5.69 11.43 33.46
N ILE A 455 -6.19 11.39 32.21
CA ILE A 455 -7.64 11.38 31.94
C ILE A 455 -8.24 10.00 32.22
N ILE A 456 -7.53 8.92 31.91
CA ILE A 456 -7.96 7.54 32.22
C ILE A 456 -8.15 7.38 33.72
N ASP A 457 -7.23 7.90 34.53
CA ASP A 457 -7.30 7.80 35.98
C ASP A 457 -8.54 8.52 36.56
N LYS A 458 -8.96 9.62 35.94
CA LYS A 458 -10.11 10.42 36.41
C LYS A 458 -11.46 9.99 35.85
N LYS A 459 -11.53 9.70 34.55
CA LYS A 459 -12.78 9.48 33.80
C LYS A 459 -12.95 8.04 33.31
N GLY A 460 -11.95 7.18 33.52
CA GLY A 460 -11.89 5.86 32.92
C GLY A 460 -11.45 5.90 31.46
N TRP A 461 -11.32 4.73 30.85
CA TRP A 461 -10.75 4.56 29.51
C TRP A 461 -11.72 4.86 28.36
N ARG A 462 -13.04 4.70 28.55
CA ARG A 462 -14.03 4.88 27.46
C ARG A 462 -14.05 6.30 26.93
N PHE A 463 -14.05 7.30 27.83
CA PHE A 463 -14.06 8.70 27.45
C PHE A 463 -12.90 9.05 26.49
N PRO A 464 -11.61 8.85 26.87
CA PRO A 464 -10.51 9.13 25.97
C PRO A 464 -10.53 8.26 24.69
N PHE A 465 -11.05 7.03 24.75
CA PHE A 465 -11.15 6.18 23.56
C PHE A 465 -12.09 6.77 22.49
N PHE A 466 -13.34 7.11 22.86
CA PHE A 466 -14.32 7.66 21.91
C PHE A 466 -13.97 9.08 21.45
N THR A 467 -13.42 9.92 22.34
CA THR A 467 -12.90 11.23 21.91
C THR A 467 -11.74 11.06 20.94
N GLY A 468 -10.86 10.07 21.19
CA GLY A 468 -9.78 9.71 20.28
C GLY A 468 -10.30 9.34 18.90
N LEU A 469 -11.28 8.43 18.81
CA LEU A 469 -11.91 8.04 17.54
C LEU A 469 -12.49 9.23 16.78
N ALA A 470 -13.23 10.11 17.47
CA ALA A 470 -13.81 11.30 16.85
C ALA A 470 -12.73 12.23 16.30
N VAL A 471 -11.67 12.48 17.07
CA VAL A 471 -10.56 13.35 16.66
C VAL A 471 -9.76 12.74 15.50
N VAL A 472 -9.49 11.43 15.50
CA VAL A 472 -8.88 10.73 14.36
C VAL A 472 -9.77 10.86 13.12
N GLY A 473 -11.09 10.63 13.27
CA GLY A 473 -12.05 10.76 12.19
C GLY A 473 -12.04 12.16 11.57
N THR A 474 -12.08 13.21 12.39
CA THR A 474 -11.99 14.60 11.93
C THR A 474 -10.68 14.87 11.19
N GLY A 475 -9.54 14.45 11.75
CA GLY A 475 -8.25 14.63 11.08
C GLY A 475 -8.13 13.83 9.77
N ALA A 476 -8.77 12.66 9.67
CA ALA A 476 -8.84 11.88 8.44
C ALA A 476 -9.70 12.57 7.38
N VAL A 477 -10.88 13.10 7.74
CA VAL A 477 -11.71 13.91 6.83
C VAL A 477 -10.93 15.12 6.31
N LEU A 478 -10.24 15.84 7.19
CA LEU A 478 -9.40 16.98 6.80
C LEU A 478 -8.23 16.57 5.91
N SER A 479 -7.61 15.41 6.16
CA SER A 479 -6.56 14.84 5.29
C SER A 479 -7.09 14.57 3.88
N GLY A 480 -8.30 14.01 3.76
CA GLY A 480 -8.94 13.73 2.48
C GLY A 480 -9.34 14.98 1.70
N LEU A 481 -9.73 16.05 2.40
CA LEU A 481 -10.13 17.35 1.83
C LEU A 481 -8.96 18.32 1.63
N ALA A 482 -7.74 17.98 2.05
CA ALA A 482 -6.62 18.91 2.03
C ALA A 482 -6.26 19.36 0.60
N TRP A 483 -6.19 20.68 0.40
CA TRP A 483 -5.85 21.31 -0.89
C TRP A 483 -4.45 21.92 -0.92
N ASN A 484 -3.75 21.97 0.22
CA ASN A 484 -2.38 22.44 0.30
C ASN A 484 -1.59 21.70 1.40
N SER A 485 -0.28 21.90 1.38
CA SER A 485 0.68 21.33 2.33
C SER A 485 0.37 21.62 3.80
N ILE A 486 0.02 22.87 4.15
CA ILE A 486 -0.17 23.28 5.56
C ILE A 486 -1.42 22.62 6.16
N VAL A 487 -2.54 22.64 5.42
CA VAL A 487 -3.79 22.00 5.85
C VAL A 487 -3.57 20.50 6.07
N PHE A 488 -2.80 19.86 5.19
CA PHE A 488 -2.48 18.43 5.34
C PHE A 488 -1.62 18.15 6.58
N ILE A 489 -0.59 18.98 6.86
CA ILE A 489 0.24 18.85 8.07
C ILE A 489 -0.61 19.00 9.34
N ILE A 490 -1.48 20.01 9.39
CA ILE A 490 -2.38 20.24 10.54
C ILE A 490 -3.34 19.07 10.71
N ALA A 491 -3.93 18.58 9.62
CA ALA A 491 -4.82 17.42 9.63
C ALA A 491 -4.12 16.17 10.19
N ARG A 492 -2.85 15.93 9.82
CA ARG A 492 -2.03 14.85 10.40
C ARG A 492 -1.75 15.05 11.89
N GLY A 493 -1.49 16.28 12.32
CA GLY A 493 -1.38 16.61 13.75
C GLY A 493 -2.64 16.28 14.54
N ILE A 494 -3.83 16.62 14.01
CA ILE A 494 -5.12 16.28 14.61
C ILE A 494 -5.29 14.76 14.71
N VAL A 495 -4.93 14.00 13.67
CA VAL A 495 -4.94 12.54 13.77
C VAL A 495 -3.97 12.02 14.83
N GLY A 496 -2.79 12.61 14.95
CA GLY A 496 -1.84 12.30 16.01
C GLY A 496 -2.44 12.48 17.41
N ILE A 497 -3.16 13.59 17.64
CA ILE A 497 -3.86 13.85 18.91
C ILE A 497 -4.87 12.73 19.21
N GLY A 498 -5.75 12.43 18.25
CA GLY A 498 -6.78 11.40 18.41
C GLY A 498 -6.19 9.99 18.59
N TYR A 499 -5.12 9.70 17.86
CA TYR A 499 -4.39 8.44 17.95
C TYR A 499 -3.81 8.25 19.35
N GLY A 500 -3.16 9.28 19.93
CA GLY A 500 -2.61 9.23 21.28
C GLY A 500 -3.69 8.93 22.34
N PHE A 501 -4.86 9.54 22.20
CA PHE A 501 -6.04 9.27 23.04
C PHE A 501 -6.51 7.82 22.95
N ALA A 502 -6.84 7.34 21.75
CA ALA A 502 -7.41 6.01 21.56
C ALA A 502 -6.40 4.89 21.88
N TRP A 503 -5.13 5.08 21.48
CA TRP A 503 -4.04 4.14 21.75
C TRP A 503 -3.84 3.92 23.25
N MET A 504 -3.69 5.01 24.01
CA MET A 504 -3.46 4.91 25.45
C MET A 504 -4.71 4.39 26.17
N ALA A 505 -5.91 4.76 25.71
CA ALA A 505 -7.17 4.25 26.28
C ALA A 505 -7.31 2.73 26.15
N MET A 506 -6.94 2.12 25.01
CA MET A 506 -6.94 0.66 24.86
C MET A 506 -5.96 -0.03 25.81
N ARG A 507 -4.79 0.57 26.07
CA ARG A 507 -3.86 0.06 27.09
C ARG A 507 -4.41 0.21 28.49
N GLY A 508 -5.09 1.33 28.78
CA GLY A 508 -5.82 1.56 30.02
C GLY A 508 -6.89 0.50 30.26
N TYR A 509 -7.68 0.14 29.24
CA TYR A 509 -8.67 -0.95 29.32
C TYR A 509 -8.04 -2.27 29.77
N VAL A 510 -6.92 -2.67 29.16
CA VAL A 510 -6.21 -3.90 29.55
C VAL A 510 -5.64 -3.80 30.96
N ALA A 511 -5.09 -2.64 31.34
CA ALA A 511 -4.52 -2.43 32.65
C ALA A 511 -5.54 -2.49 33.80
N LEU A 512 -6.83 -2.23 33.50
CA LEU A 512 -7.94 -2.31 34.44
C LEU A 512 -8.50 -3.73 34.63
N LEU A 513 -7.93 -4.75 33.98
CA LEU A 513 -8.32 -6.14 34.18
C LEU A 513 -7.87 -6.63 35.58
N PRO A 514 -8.74 -7.34 36.32
CA PRO A 514 -8.52 -7.64 37.74
C PRO A 514 -7.30 -8.55 37.97
N SER A 515 -7.16 -9.64 37.22
CA SER A 515 -6.05 -10.59 37.42
C SER A 515 -4.81 -10.26 36.59
N SER A 516 -3.62 -10.55 37.13
CA SER A 516 -2.33 -10.40 36.43
C SER A 516 -2.27 -11.28 35.17
N ALA A 517 -2.82 -12.50 35.23
CA ALA A 517 -2.95 -13.40 34.09
C ALA A 517 -3.85 -12.83 32.98
N ALA A 518 -5.00 -12.21 33.33
CA ALA A 518 -5.88 -11.57 32.37
C ALA A 518 -5.22 -10.33 31.74
N ARG A 519 -4.49 -9.53 32.54
CA ARG A 519 -3.68 -8.40 32.03
C ARG A 519 -2.63 -8.86 31.02
N ALA A 520 -1.86 -9.90 31.35
CA ALA A 520 -0.85 -10.46 30.43
C ALA A 520 -1.47 -10.97 29.12
N LYS A 521 -2.58 -11.71 29.22
CA LYS A 521 -3.35 -12.19 28.07
C LYS A 521 -3.94 -11.05 27.24
N GLY A 522 -4.46 -10.01 27.89
CA GLY A 522 -5.00 -8.81 27.24
C GLY A 522 -3.91 -8.01 26.52
N PHE A 523 -2.73 -7.83 27.10
CA PHE A 523 -1.61 -7.14 26.45
C PHE A 523 -1.07 -7.94 25.26
N SER A 524 -1.02 -9.27 25.38
CA SER A 524 -0.69 -10.16 24.26
C SER A 524 -1.74 -10.05 23.15
N GLY A 525 -3.03 -10.07 23.48
CA GLY A 525 -4.13 -9.92 22.54
C GLY A 525 -4.15 -8.56 21.85
N LEU A 526 -3.94 -7.47 22.60
CA LEU A 526 -3.77 -6.11 22.09
C LEU A 526 -2.64 -6.07 21.07
N SER A 527 -1.46 -6.58 21.42
CA SER A 527 -0.28 -6.64 20.53
C SER A 527 -0.56 -7.42 19.25
N ALA A 528 -1.20 -8.60 19.36
CA ALA A 528 -1.57 -9.39 18.18
C ALA A 528 -2.54 -8.64 17.26
N GLY A 529 -3.55 -7.97 17.83
CA GLY A 529 -4.51 -7.16 17.08
C GLY A 529 -3.85 -5.99 16.34
N ILE A 530 -2.95 -5.27 17.00
CA ILE A 530 -2.19 -4.16 16.39
C ILE A 530 -1.44 -4.63 15.14
N TYR A 531 -0.66 -5.69 15.25
CA TYR A 531 0.15 -6.15 14.13
C TYR A 531 -0.70 -6.70 12.98
N ALA A 532 -1.74 -7.49 13.30
CA ALA A 532 -2.68 -7.95 12.28
C ALA A 532 -3.36 -6.76 11.57
N GLY A 533 -3.73 -5.72 12.33
CA GLY A 533 -4.33 -4.49 11.83
C GLY A 533 -3.39 -3.77 10.87
N ASN A 534 -2.16 -3.47 11.31
CA ASN A 534 -1.15 -2.78 10.52
C ASN A 534 -0.82 -3.50 9.21
N ILE A 535 -0.63 -4.83 9.26
CA ILE A 535 -0.33 -5.65 8.07
C ILE A 535 -1.45 -5.53 7.04
N CYS A 536 -2.70 -5.65 7.49
CA CYS A 536 -3.86 -5.52 6.62
C CYS A 536 -3.98 -4.08 6.09
N ALA A 537 -3.80 -3.09 6.96
CA ALA A 537 -3.99 -1.67 6.64
C ALA A 537 -3.03 -1.18 5.56
N CYS A 538 -1.74 -1.49 5.67
CA CYS A 538 -0.74 -0.94 4.76
C CYS A 538 -0.94 -1.44 3.32
N SER A 539 -1.19 -2.74 3.17
CA SER A 539 -1.44 -3.37 1.88
C SER A 539 -2.80 -2.96 1.31
N LEU A 540 -3.87 -3.07 2.12
CA LEU A 540 -5.21 -2.69 1.69
C LEU A 540 -5.29 -1.21 1.31
N GLY A 541 -4.70 -0.34 2.12
CA GLY A 541 -4.65 1.09 1.90
C GLY A 541 -3.87 1.50 0.65
N ALA A 542 -2.72 0.88 0.41
CA ALA A 542 -1.94 1.08 -0.81
C ALA A 542 -2.72 0.62 -2.07
N MET A 543 -3.42 -0.50 -1.98
CA MET A 543 -4.28 -1.00 -3.06
C MET A 543 -5.48 -0.08 -3.29
N LEU A 544 -6.14 0.39 -2.24
CA LEU A 544 -7.24 1.36 -2.34
C LEU A 544 -6.76 2.71 -2.91
N ALA A 545 -5.58 3.18 -2.53
CA ALA A 545 -4.99 4.42 -3.04
C ALA A 545 -4.73 4.36 -4.55
N ALA A 546 -4.34 3.19 -5.05
CA ALA A 546 -4.17 2.96 -6.48
C ALA A 546 -5.51 3.03 -7.27
N ARG A 547 -6.66 3.13 -6.59
CA ARG A 547 -8.01 3.11 -7.17
C ARG A 547 -8.82 4.36 -6.90
N LEU A 548 -8.99 4.66 -5.62
CA LEU A 548 -9.82 5.76 -5.12
C LEU A 548 -9.05 7.08 -5.07
N ASN A 549 -7.79 7.12 -5.52
CA ASN A 549 -6.77 8.12 -5.20
C ASN A 549 -6.43 8.18 -3.70
N TYR A 550 -5.38 8.92 -3.33
CA TYR A 550 -4.96 9.02 -1.92
C TYR A 550 -6.04 9.66 -1.02
N SER A 551 -6.74 10.69 -1.49
CA SER A 551 -7.81 11.36 -0.74
C SER A 551 -8.97 10.42 -0.42
N GLY A 552 -9.37 9.57 -1.37
CA GLY A 552 -10.45 8.60 -1.21
C GLY A 552 -10.21 7.62 -0.05
N VAL A 553 -8.97 7.20 0.17
CA VAL A 553 -8.60 6.25 1.24
C VAL A 553 -8.82 6.84 2.63
N PHE A 554 -8.62 8.15 2.83
CA PHE A 554 -8.89 8.77 4.13
C PHE A 554 -10.38 8.73 4.50
N PHE A 555 -11.28 8.86 3.52
CA PHE A 555 -12.73 8.69 3.77
C PHE A 555 -13.09 7.25 4.09
N VAL A 556 -12.44 6.27 3.44
CA VAL A 556 -12.60 4.85 3.80
C VAL A 556 -12.15 4.60 5.24
N ALA A 557 -11.03 5.20 5.67
CA ALA A 557 -10.58 5.10 7.06
C ALA A 557 -11.63 5.61 8.05
N VAL A 558 -12.35 6.68 7.74
CA VAL A 558 -13.46 7.21 8.58
C VAL A 558 -14.60 6.21 8.69
N ILE A 559 -14.99 5.56 7.58
CA ILE A 559 -16.04 4.52 7.59
C ILE A 559 -15.61 3.35 8.50
N VAL A 560 -14.36 2.90 8.40
CA VAL A 560 -13.85 1.85 9.27
C VAL A 560 -13.83 2.31 10.73
N LEU A 561 -13.45 3.56 11.04
CA LEU A 561 -13.51 4.12 12.40
C LEU A 561 -14.92 4.15 12.98
N LEU A 562 -15.95 4.40 12.16
CA LEU A 562 -17.35 4.28 12.61
C LEU A 562 -17.68 2.85 12.99
N VAL A 563 -17.20 1.85 12.24
CA VAL A 563 -17.33 0.43 12.61
C VAL A 563 -16.60 0.16 13.93
N VAL A 564 -15.42 0.75 14.16
CA VAL A 564 -14.70 0.65 15.46
C VAL A 564 -15.54 1.24 16.59
N ALA A 565 -16.13 2.42 16.39
CA ALA A 565 -16.96 3.07 17.40
C ALA A 565 -18.18 2.23 17.76
N VAL A 566 -18.91 1.73 16.76
CA VAL A 566 -20.05 0.82 16.94
C VAL A 566 -19.62 -0.45 17.67
N PHE A 567 -18.52 -1.08 17.23
CA PHE A 567 -17.97 -2.26 17.87
C PHE A 567 -17.64 -2.03 19.34
N ALA A 568 -16.87 -0.97 19.64
CA ALA A 568 -16.46 -0.64 20.99
C ALA A 568 -17.67 -0.35 21.87
N PHE A 569 -18.69 0.34 21.34
CA PHE A 569 -19.88 0.68 22.08
C PHE A 569 -20.63 -0.57 22.57
N PHE A 570 -20.80 -1.57 21.70
CA PHE A 570 -21.56 -2.79 22.02
C PHE A 570 -20.74 -3.86 22.77
N PHE A 571 -19.46 -4.04 22.44
CA PHE A 571 -18.69 -5.19 22.91
C PHE A 571 -17.73 -4.91 24.06
N THR A 572 -17.50 -3.64 24.38
CA THR A 572 -16.73 -3.27 25.57
C THR A 572 -17.66 -2.65 26.60
N LYS A 573 -17.54 -3.08 27.86
CA LYS A 573 -18.28 -2.49 29.00
C LYS A 573 -17.29 -1.86 29.97
N ASP A 574 -17.74 -0.81 30.67
CA ASP A 574 -16.97 -0.21 31.74
C ASP A 574 -16.97 -1.13 32.97
N ASN A 575 -15.89 -1.13 33.73
CA ASN A 575 -15.79 -1.88 34.98
C ASN A 575 -15.84 -0.90 36.16
N ASP A 576 -17.05 -0.61 36.66
CA ASP A 576 -17.25 0.32 37.77
C ASP A 576 -16.58 -0.14 39.08
N GLN A 577 -16.32 -1.44 39.24
CA GLN A 577 -15.61 -1.96 40.42
C GLN A 577 -14.08 -1.74 40.35
N ALA A 578 -13.47 -1.77 39.16
CA ALA A 578 -12.03 -1.49 39.00
C ALA A 578 -11.70 0.00 39.22
N LYS A 579 -12.65 0.90 38.93
CA LYS A 579 -12.55 2.34 39.26
C LYS A 579 -12.46 2.58 40.77
N LYS A 580 -13.12 1.75 41.59
CA LYS A 580 -13.10 1.85 43.06
C LYS A 580 -11.83 1.27 43.70
N VAL A 581 -11.27 0.18 43.15
CA VAL A 581 -10.05 -0.44 43.71
C VAL A 581 -8.81 0.42 43.48
N LYS A 582 -8.64 1.00 42.28
CA LYS A 582 -7.47 1.86 41.97
C LYS A 582 -7.44 3.18 42.73
N ALA A 583 -8.60 3.75 43.07
CA ALA A 583 -8.68 4.97 43.88
C ALA A 583 -8.10 4.80 45.30
N THR A 584 -7.88 3.56 45.75
CA THR A 584 -7.43 3.23 47.10
C THR A 584 -5.94 2.86 47.19
N GLU A 585 -5.24 2.58 46.08
CA GLU A 585 -3.87 2.02 46.10
C GLU A 585 -2.77 2.82 45.37
N GLU A 586 -3.08 3.77 44.47
CA GLU A 586 -2.05 4.55 43.75
C GLU A 586 -1.99 6.01 44.26
N LEU A 587 -0.98 6.32 45.08
CA LEU A 587 -0.61 7.70 45.43
C LEU A 587 -0.35 8.51 44.15
N PRO A 588 -0.78 9.79 44.07
CA PRO A 588 -0.53 10.62 42.90
C PRO A 588 0.97 10.74 42.63
N VAL A 589 1.39 10.35 41.43
CA VAL A 589 2.79 10.38 41.02
C VAL A 589 3.31 11.82 41.06
N ASN A 590 4.32 12.08 41.89
CA ASN A 590 4.89 13.41 42.06
C ASN A 590 5.84 13.74 40.89
N ARG A 591 5.95 15.02 40.48
CA ARG A 591 6.87 15.45 39.39
C ARG A 591 8.31 14.98 39.61
N GLY A 592 8.75 14.86 40.86
CA GLY A 592 10.06 14.33 41.23
C GLY A 592 10.27 12.85 40.87
N GLN A 593 9.21 12.02 40.85
CA GLN A 593 9.33 10.60 40.47
C GLN A 593 9.56 10.40 38.97
N TRP A 594 9.04 11.31 38.13
CA TRP A 594 9.31 11.33 36.69
C TRP A 594 10.77 11.67 36.40
N GLN A 595 11.28 12.69 37.10
CA GLN A 595 12.68 13.11 37.00
C GLN A 595 13.62 12.02 37.52
N ASN A 596 13.26 11.31 38.58
CA ASN A 596 14.05 10.17 39.08
C ASN A 596 14.07 8.99 38.10
N PHE A 597 12.94 8.70 37.44
CA PHE A 597 12.89 7.65 36.43
C PHE A 597 13.74 7.96 35.20
N LEU A 598 13.64 9.19 34.68
CA LEU A 598 14.48 9.64 33.56
C LEU A 598 15.93 9.89 34.01
N GLY A 599 16.17 10.21 35.27
CA GLY A 599 17.50 10.40 35.85
C GLY A 599 18.26 9.10 36.09
N ASP A 600 17.57 7.96 36.11
CA ASP A 600 18.22 6.65 36.18
C ASP A 600 19.08 6.42 34.92
N GLY A 601 20.40 6.25 35.13
CA GLY A 601 21.36 6.13 34.04
C GLY A 601 21.15 4.90 33.14
N THR A 602 20.51 3.85 33.65
CA THR A 602 20.16 2.65 32.87
C THR A 602 18.91 2.89 32.03
N VAL A 603 17.88 3.51 32.58
CA VAL A 603 16.65 3.89 31.86
C VAL A 603 16.98 4.91 30.77
N SER A 604 17.69 5.99 31.11
CA SER A 604 18.07 7.02 30.14
C SER A 604 18.98 6.50 29.04
N GLY A 605 19.95 5.63 29.38
CA GLY A 605 20.79 4.97 28.37
C GLY A 605 19.96 4.14 27.39
N LEU A 606 19.00 3.36 27.89
CA LEU A 606 18.09 2.57 27.06
C LEU A 606 17.22 3.45 26.14
N ILE A 607 16.72 4.57 26.65
CA ILE A 607 15.86 5.47 25.89
C ILE A 607 16.66 6.22 24.81
N LEU A 608 17.72 6.92 25.21
CA LEU A 608 18.45 7.85 24.34
C LEU A 608 19.33 7.13 23.31
N LEU A 609 19.94 6.00 23.66
CA LEU A 609 20.94 5.34 22.82
C LEU A 609 20.39 4.16 22.02
N ILE A 610 19.24 3.61 22.42
CA ILE A 610 18.61 2.46 21.76
C ILE A 610 17.20 2.80 21.25
N THR A 611 16.30 3.21 22.14
CA THR A 611 14.87 3.33 21.81
C THR A 611 14.60 4.45 20.80
N ILE A 612 15.17 5.64 21.01
CA ILE A 612 15.01 6.77 20.10
C ILE A 612 15.68 6.48 18.74
N PRO A 613 16.97 6.08 18.68
CA PRO A 613 17.64 5.79 17.40
C PRO A 613 16.99 4.66 16.60
N SER A 614 16.55 3.58 17.25
CA SER A 614 15.85 2.47 16.58
C SER A 614 14.53 2.93 15.95
N ALA A 615 13.69 3.63 16.72
CA ALA A 615 12.40 4.14 16.25
C ALA A 615 12.55 5.18 15.12
N MET A 616 13.61 6.00 15.21
CA MET A 616 13.99 7.00 14.23
C MET A 616 14.43 6.37 12.91
N CYS A 617 15.34 5.39 12.94
CA CYS A 617 15.80 4.69 11.73
C CYS A 617 14.65 3.95 11.04
N LEU A 618 13.83 3.23 11.82
CA LEU A 618 12.69 2.50 11.28
C LEU A 618 11.67 3.43 10.63
N THR A 619 11.19 4.45 11.36
CA THR A 619 10.14 5.34 10.87
C THR A 619 10.65 6.20 9.72
N GLY A 620 11.89 6.69 9.82
CA GLY A 620 12.53 7.43 8.75
C GLY A 620 12.69 6.59 7.49
N PHE A 621 13.17 5.34 7.61
CA PHE A 621 13.40 4.49 6.45
C PHE A 621 12.09 3.98 5.84
N LEU A 622 11.25 3.32 6.65
CA LEU A 622 10.06 2.62 6.16
C LEU A 622 8.91 3.57 5.85
N ASN A 623 8.63 4.56 6.70
CA ASN A 623 7.44 5.42 6.56
C ASN A 623 7.68 6.67 5.71
N TYR A 624 8.94 7.10 5.55
CA TYR A 624 9.28 8.30 4.78
C TYR A 624 10.15 7.99 3.56
N PHE A 625 11.35 7.46 3.76
CA PHE A 625 12.34 7.30 2.69
C PHE A 625 11.90 6.27 1.64
N PHE A 626 11.47 5.09 2.06
CA PHE A 626 11.16 4.00 1.15
C PHE A 626 10.00 4.30 0.19
N PRO A 627 8.84 4.86 0.61
CA PRO A 627 7.79 5.28 -0.31
C PRO A 627 8.29 6.27 -1.38
N LEU A 628 9.10 7.24 -0.97
CA LEU A 628 9.67 8.24 -1.88
C LEU A 628 10.71 7.63 -2.82
N TYR A 629 11.58 6.77 -2.31
CA TYR A 629 12.60 6.05 -3.07
C TYR A 629 11.94 5.12 -4.10
N SER A 630 10.96 4.32 -3.67
CA SER A 630 10.17 3.42 -4.52
C SER A 630 9.44 4.20 -5.63
N SER A 631 8.79 5.32 -5.28
CA SER A 631 8.17 6.19 -6.28
C SER A 631 9.19 6.83 -7.23
N SER A 632 10.39 7.17 -6.76
CA SER A 632 11.44 7.71 -7.62
C SER A 632 11.91 6.71 -8.68
N LEU A 633 11.83 5.41 -8.37
CA LEU A 633 12.09 4.29 -9.29
C LEU A 633 10.87 3.92 -10.16
N GLY A 634 9.76 4.64 -10.06
CA GLY A 634 8.55 4.39 -10.86
C GLY A 634 7.73 3.17 -10.42
N LEU A 635 7.96 2.65 -9.20
CA LEU A 635 7.21 1.51 -8.69
C LEU A 635 5.79 1.91 -8.26
N SER A 636 4.87 0.96 -8.38
CA SER A 636 3.47 1.16 -7.99
C SER A 636 3.29 1.32 -6.47
N THR A 637 2.23 2.03 -6.06
CA THR A 637 1.84 2.16 -4.64
C THR A 637 1.61 0.79 -4.00
N ALA A 638 1.10 -0.19 -4.75
CA ALA A 638 0.91 -1.57 -4.28
C ALA A 638 2.23 -2.21 -3.83
N ASN A 639 3.32 -2.01 -4.57
CA ASN A 639 4.66 -2.48 -4.17
C ASN A 639 5.14 -1.84 -2.85
N VAL A 640 4.77 -0.58 -2.60
CA VAL A 640 5.05 0.05 -1.29
C VAL A 640 4.31 -0.67 -0.18
N GLY A 641 3.01 -0.96 -0.36
CA GLY A 641 2.22 -1.74 0.59
C GLY A 641 2.81 -3.13 0.87
N ARG A 642 3.28 -3.84 -0.18
CA ARG A 642 3.93 -5.16 -0.06
C ARG A 642 5.20 -5.10 0.80
N ALA A 643 5.99 -4.04 0.70
CA ALA A 643 7.18 -3.89 1.54
C ALA A 643 6.82 -3.70 3.02
N PHE A 644 5.80 -2.90 3.33
CA PHE A 644 5.27 -2.80 4.69
C PHE A 644 4.73 -4.15 5.21
N MET A 645 4.13 -4.93 4.32
CA MET A 645 3.68 -6.28 4.63
C MET A 645 4.85 -7.18 5.06
N ILE A 646 6.01 -7.12 4.38
CA ILE A 646 7.22 -7.87 4.77
C ILE A 646 7.61 -7.52 6.21
N TYR A 647 7.68 -6.23 6.55
CA TYR A 647 8.00 -5.80 7.92
C TYR A 647 7.02 -6.37 8.95
N GLY A 648 5.72 -6.23 8.71
CA GLY A 648 4.70 -6.70 9.66
C GLY A 648 4.65 -8.23 9.78
N VAL A 649 4.76 -8.96 8.66
CA VAL A 649 4.81 -10.43 8.64
C VAL A 649 6.01 -10.95 9.44
N SER A 650 7.18 -10.33 9.28
CA SER A 650 8.36 -10.65 10.09
C SER A 650 8.06 -10.57 11.58
N ILE A 651 7.40 -9.50 12.05
CA ILE A 651 7.07 -9.34 13.47
C ILE A 651 6.09 -10.40 13.97
N VAL A 652 5.04 -10.68 13.20
CA VAL A 652 3.99 -11.61 13.63
C VAL A 652 4.50 -13.05 13.76
N TYR A 653 5.35 -13.50 12.83
CA TYR A 653 5.85 -14.86 12.86
C TYR A 653 7.14 -15.00 13.68
N LEU A 654 8.09 -14.07 13.54
CA LEU A 654 9.39 -14.18 14.21
C LEU A 654 9.35 -13.73 15.67
N GLY A 655 8.49 -12.77 16.03
CA GLY A 655 8.35 -12.29 17.42
C GLY A 655 8.04 -13.42 18.41
N PRO A 656 6.98 -14.22 18.21
CA PRO A 656 6.68 -15.36 19.06
C PRO A 656 7.78 -16.44 19.05
N LEU A 657 8.44 -16.67 17.91
CA LEU A 657 9.54 -17.63 17.82
C LEU A 657 10.70 -17.19 18.72
N PHE A 658 11.17 -15.95 18.59
CA PHE A 658 12.27 -15.44 19.39
C PHE A 658 11.92 -15.29 20.88
N SER A 659 10.67 -14.95 21.21
CA SER A 659 10.22 -14.83 22.61
C SER A 659 10.43 -16.12 23.43
N ARG A 660 10.41 -17.30 22.81
CA ARG A 660 10.66 -18.59 23.49
C ARG A 660 12.11 -18.78 23.91
N TYR A 661 13.04 -18.19 23.15
CA TYR A 661 14.48 -18.28 23.42
C TYR A 661 14.97 -17.15 24.32
N ILE A 662 14.20 -16.06 24.41
CA ILE A 662 14.49 -14.89 25.22
C ILE A 662 13.76 -15.04 26.58
N THR A 663 14.21 -15.98 27.40
CA THR A 663 13.61 -16.27 28.72
C THR A 663 14.45 -15.76 29.89
N ASN A 664 15.76 -15.60 29.71
CA ASN A 664 16.67 -15.24 30.80
C ASN A 664 16.93 -13.74 30.88
N GLN A 665 16.46 -13.10 31.94
CA GLN A 665 16.50 -11.64 32.08
C GLN A 665 17.93 -11.07 32.14
N SER A 666 18.90 -11.86 32.63
CA SER A 666 20.30 -11.44 32.70
C SER A 666 20.96 -11.24 31.33
N LYS A 667 20.40 -11.85 30.27
CA LYS A 667 20.92 -11.74 28.90
C LYS A 667 20.39 -10.52 28.15
N PHE A 668 19.38 -9.82 28.66
CA PHE A 668 18.76 -8.68 27.97
C PHE A 668 19.74 -7.54 27.66
N THR A 669 20.73 -7.33 28.52
CA THR A 669 21.78 -6.32 28.30
C THR A 669 22.64 -6.60 27.07
N MET A 670 22.68 -7.84 26.57
CA MET A 670 23.37 -8.22 25.33
C MET A 670 22.39 -8.38 24.15
N ILE A 671 21.18 -8.89 24.41
CA ILE A 671 20.15 -9.11 23.38
C ILE A 671 19.68 -7.78 22.75
N ILE A 672 19.52 -6.73 23.56
CA ILE A 672 19.05 -5.42 23.08
C ILE A 672 20.04 -4.79 22.09
N PRO A 673 21.36 -4.69 22.38
CA PRO A 673 22.36 -4.25 21.42
C PRO A 673 22.43 -5.11 20.16
N VAL A 674 22.34 -6.45 20.28
CA VAL A 674 22.34 -7.35 19.11
C VAL A 674 21.17 -7.08 18.19
N ALA A 675 19.95 -6.97 18.73
CA ALA A 675 18.76 -6.62 17.95
C ALA A 675 18.91 -5.25 17.28
N SER A 676 19.48 -4.28 17.98
CA SER A 676 19.74 -2.94 17.46
C SER A 676 20.79 -2.97 16.35
N GLY A 677 21.81 -3.83 16.46
CA GLY A 677 22.82 -4.09 15.44
C GLY A 677 22.25 -4.70 14.16
N ILE A 678 21.20 -5.53 14.24
CA ILE A 678 20.45 -5.99 13.05
C ILE A 678 19.80 -4.80 12.34
N GLY A 679 19.28 -3.82 13.09
CA GLY A 679 18.76 -2.56 12.52
C GLY A 679 19.84 -1.70 11.85
N VAL A 680 21.06 -1.66 12.40
CA VAL A 680 22.21 -1.04 11.73
C VAL A 680 22.56 -1.78 10.44
N LEU A 681 22.62 -3.11 10.49
CA LEU A 681 22.90 -3.95 9.33
C LEU A 681 21.89 -3.67 8.19
N ALA A 682 20.61 -3.47 8.52
CA ALA A 682 19.60 -3.08 7.55
C ALA A 682 19.98 -1.80 6.78
N MET A 683 20.41 -0.75 7.50
CA MET A 683 20.87 0.51 6.90
C MET A 683 22.13 0.31 6.05
N LEU A 684 23.10 -0.46 6.54
CA LEU A 684 24.37 -0.72 5.85
C LEU A 684 24.19 -1.56 4.58
N VAL A 685 23.29 -2.55 4.58
CA VAL A 685 22.97 -3.34 3.38
C VAL A 685 22.43 -2.43 2.29
N PHE A 686 21.52 -1.50 2.63
CA PHE A 686 21.02 -0.53 1.66
C PHE A 686 22.10 0.45 1.19
N PHE A 687 22.94 0.93 2.10
CA PHE A 687 24.07 1.81 1.78
C PHE A 687 25.03 1.18 0.77
N LEU A 688 25.40 -0.10 0.94
CA LEU A 688 26.41 -0.77 0.11
C LEU A 688 25.89 -1.23 -1.26
N LYS A 689 24.63 -1.68 -1.34
CA LYS A 689 24.08 -2.29 -2.56
C LYS A 689 23.11 -1.38 -3.30
N GLY A 690 22.36 -0.56 -2.58
CA GLY A 690 21.27 0.21 -3.15
C GLY A 690 20.19 -0.63 -3.85
N GLY A 691 19.26 0.05 -4.51
CA GLY A 691 18.22 -0.58 -5.31
C GLY A 691 17.08 -1.18 -4.47
N ILE A 692 16.08 -1.71 -5.18
CA ILE A 692 14.85 -2.20 -4.56
C ILE A 692 15.08 -3.44 -3.68
N MET A 693 15.92 -4.38 -4.12
CA MET A 693 16.17 -5.61 -3.37
C MET A 693 16.89 -5.34 -2.05
N ALA A 694 17.88 -4.44 -2.03
CA ALA A 694 18.53 -4.06 -0.78
C ALA A 694 17.58 -3.35 0.17
N ALA A 695 16.65 -2.53 -0.36
CA ALA A 695 15.61 -1.89 0.45
C ALA A 695 14.66 -2.94 1.07
N LEU A 696 14.20 -3.93 0.31
CA LEU A 696 13.35 -5.00 0.82
C LEU A 696 14.06 -5.85 1.88
N VAL A 697 15.34 -6.17 1.68
CA VAL A 697 16.17 -6.86 2.68
C VAL A 697 16.33 -6.01 3.94
N ALA A 698 16.56 -4.70 3.80
CA ALA A 698 16.64 -3.79 4.94
C ALA A 698 15.31 -3.77 5.73
N ILE A 699 14.17 -3.71 5.05
CA ILE A 699 12.84 -3.75 5.68
C ILE A 699 12.60 -5.08 6.41
N PHE A 700 12.99 -6.20 5.81
CA PHE A 700 12.95 -7.50 6.46
C PHE A 700 13.82 -7.53 7.73
N LEU A 701 15.06 -7.05 7.66
CA LEU A 701 15.98 -6.97 8.79
C LEU A 701 15.46 -6.04 9.89
N PHE A 702 14.82 -4.91 9.55
CA PHE A 702 14.11 -4.08 10.54
C PHE A 702 12.98 -4.84 11.23
N GLY A 703 12.23 -5.67 10.50
CA GLY A 703 11.22 -6.54 11.08
C GLY A 703 11.81 -7.56 12.06
N VAL A 704 12.96 -8.17 11.72
CA VAL A 704 13.71 -9.07 12.62
C VAL A 704 14.21 -8.32 13.86
N ALA A 705 14.81 -7.14 13.67
CA ALA A 705 15.32 -6.29 14.73
C ALA A 705 14.22 -5.93 15.74
N ASP A 706 13.05 -5.50 15.27
CA ASP A 706 11.91 -5.17 16.13
C ASP A 706 11.30 -6.40 16.80
N SER A 707 11.25 -7.55 16.11
CA SER A 707 10.74 -8.82 16.69
C SER A 707 11.48 -9.21 17.97
N ILE A 708 12.80 -9.00 18.01
CA ILE A 708 13.66 -9.29 19.15
C ILE A 708 13.70 -8.07 20.09
N GLY A 709 14.02 -6.91 19.53
CA GLY A 709 14.32 -5.67 20.25
C GLY A 709 13.13 -5.13 21.01
N PHE A 710 11.93 -5.12 20.42
CA PHE A 710 10.74 -4.57 21.08
C PHE A 710 10.34 -5.39 22.32
N ILE A 711 10.40 -6.73 22.22
CA ILE A 711 10.09 -7.62 23.35
C ILE A 711 11.14 -7.47 24.45
N ALA A 712 12.43 -7.46 24.06
CA ALA A 712 13.53 -7.31 24.99
C ALA A 712 13.52 -5.95 25.71
N GLN A 713 13.31 -4.84 25.00
CA GLN A 713 13.27 -3.49 25.57
C GLN A 713 12.13 -3.33 26.58
N ASN A 714 10.89 -3.71 26.22
CA ASN A 714 9.75 -3.59 27.14
C ASN A 714 9.93 -4.46 28.38
N THR A 715 10.41 -5.69 28.22
CA THR A 715 10.61 -6.62 29.35
C THR A 715 11.74 -6.15 30.26
N PHE A 716 12.87 -5.71 29.67
CA PHE A 716 14.00 -5.16 30.42
C PHE A 716 13.60 -3.90 31.18
N LEU A 717 12.89 -2.96 30.54
CA LEU A 717 12.38 -1.77 31.21
C LEU A 717 11.52 -2.13 32.42
N LEU A 718 10.57 -3.06 32.27
CA LEU A 718 9.69 -3.49 33.37
C LEU A 718 10.44 -4.20 34.51
N SER A 719 11.63 -4.74 34.25
CA SER A 719 12.48 -5.37 35.28
C SER A 719 13.22 -4.35 36.15
N LEU A 720 13.43 -3.12 35.66
CA LEU A 720 14.25 -2.11 36.33
C LEU A 720 13.60 -1.61 37.64
N PRO A 721 14.38 -1.37 38.71
CA PRO A 721 13.87 -0.86 39.98
C PRO A 721 13.12 0.47 39.84
N ALA A 722 13.65 1.39 39.03
CA ALA A 722 13.02 2.68 38.75
C ALA A 722 11.58 2.54 38.18
N THR A 723 11.34 1.52 37.36
CA THR A 723 10.02 1.22 36.78
C THR A 723 9.04 0.72 37.83
N LYS A 724 9.51 -0.08 38.80
CA LYS A 724 8.67 -0.58 39.90
C LYS A 724 8.24 0.55 40.84
N MET A 725 9.10 1.54 41.05
CA MET A 725 8.81 2.72 41.88
C MET A 725 7.84 3.72 41.22
N LEU A 726 7.88 3.87 39.89
CA LEU A 726 7.00 4.78 39.15
C LEU A 726 5.60 4.19 38.87
N GLY A 727 5.48 2.86 38.93
CA GLY A 727 4.30 2.12 38.49
C GLY A 727 4.40 1.72 37.02
N GLN A 728 4.06 0.46 36.72
CA GLN A 728 4.27 -0.13 35.39
C GLN A 728 3.48 0.60 34.28
N GLY A 729 2.26 1.05 34.57
CA GLY A 729 1.43 1.77 33.60
C GLY A 729 2.03 3.12 33.20
N THR A 730 2.42 3.93 34.18
CA THR A 730 3.03 5.26 33.98
C THR A 730 4.39 5.15 33.29
N ALA A 731 5.23 4.20 33.69
CA ALA A 731 6.52 3.93 33.07
C ALA A 731 6.40 3.51 31.60
N LEU A 732 5.49 2.59 31.27
CA LEU A 732 5.22 2.19 29.89
C LEU A 732 4.65 3.34 29.06
N GLY A 733 3.86 4.22 29.67
CA GLY A 733 3.34 5.42 29.02
C GLY A 733 4.46 6.40 28.65
N LEU A 734 5.35 6.71 29.59
CA LEU A 734 6.50 7.58 29.37
C LEU A 734 7.47 6.98 28.34
N PHE A 735 7.73 5.67 28.43
CA PHE A 735 8.54 4.95 27.44
C PHE A 735 7.93 4.97 26.03
N SER A 736 6.61 4.90 25.93
CA SER A 736 5.94 4.98 24.63
C SER A 736 6.02 6.39 24.03
N MET A 737 5.95 7.43 24.87
CA MET A 737 6.15 8.81 24.45
C MET A 737 7.56 9.03 23.90
N THR A 738 8.60 8.51 24.56
CA THR A 738 9.98 8.64 24.07
C THR A 738 10.19 7.88 22.76
N LYS A 739 9.57 6.70 22.61
CA LYS A 739 9.54 6.00 21.31
C LYS A 739 8.91 6.88 20.21
N LYS A 740 7.79 7.54 20.49
CA LYS A 740 7.11 8.46 19.54
C LYS A 740 7.98 9.67 19.16
N LEU A 741 8.79 10.19 20.09
CA LEU A 741 9.80 11.22 19.76
C LEU A 741 10.83 10.72 18.75
N GLY A 742 11.31 9.49 18.90
CA GLY A 742 12.16 8.85 17.87
C GLY A 742 11.45 8.75 16.52
N GLN A 743 10.19 8.32 16.50
CA GLN A 743 9.40 8.26 15.27
C GLN A 743 9.20 9.65 14.63
N MET A 744 9.04 10.71 15.43
CA MET A 744 8.99 12.10 14.94
C MET A 744 10.30 12.52 14.26
N LEU A 745 11.45 12.20 14.86
CA LEU A 745 12.77 12.60 14.32
C LEU A 745 13.14 11.84 13.04
N GLY A 746 12.61 10.63 12.85
CA GLY A 746 12.95 9.74 11.72
C GLY A 746 12.84 10.41 10.34
N PRO A 747 11.64 10.88 9.93
CA PRO A 747 11.46 11.56 8.64
C PRO A 747 12.37 12.78 8.47
N MET A 748 12.57 13.58 9.51
CA MET A 748 13.42 14.78 9.48
C MET A 748 14.89 14.43 9.24
N MET A 749 15.40 13.42 9.95
CA MET A 749 16.79 12.99 9.78
C MET A 749 17.03 12.36 8.41
N MET A 750 16.10 11.54 7.93
CA MET A 750 16.20 10.98 6.57
C MET A 750 16.08 12.06 5.49
N ALA A 751 15.19 13.04 5.66
CA ALA A 751 15.10 14.17 4.75
C ALA A 751 16.39 14.99 4.69
N TRP A 752 17.05 15.18 5.84
CA TRP A 752 18.36 15.83 5.93
C TRP A 752 19.44 15.01 5.24
N GLY A 753 19.50 13.69 5.48
CA GLY A 753 20.46 12.80 4.82
C GLY A 753 20.33 12.77 3.30
N VAL A 754 19.11 12.82 2.76
CA VAL A 754 18.85 12.89 1.32
C VAL A 754 19.20 14.27 0.72
N GLY A 755 19.20 15.33 1.54
CA GLY A 755 19.47 16.71 1.10
C GLY A 755 20.88 16.96 0.54
N PHE A 756 21.85 16.08 0.81
CA PHE A 756 23.22 16.19 0.31
C PHE A 756 23.44 15.59 -1.10
N GLY A 757 22.37 15.18 -1.79
CA GLY A 757 22.45 14.74 -3.19
C GLY A 757 22.78 13.27 -3.41
N VAL A 758 23.13 12.51 -2.37
CA VAL A 758 23.36 11.06 -2.46
C VAL A 758 22.45 10.30 -1.48
N THR A 759 21.39 9.68 -2.01
CA THR A 759 20.35 9.00 -1.23
C THR A 759 20.86 7.81 -0.44
N GLN A 760 21.90 7.12 -0.92
CA GLN A 760 22.46 5.94 -0.26
C GLN A 760 23.38 6.32 0.90
N GLU A 761 24.28 7.28 0.67
CA GLU A 761 25.22 7.79 1.68
C GLU A 761 24.50 8.38 2.89
N GLY A 762 23.41 9.12 2.67
CA GLY A 762 22.59 9.65 3.76
C GLY A 762 22.03 8.57 4.69
N VAL A 763 21.53 7.45 4.12
CA VAL A 763 21.05 6.29 4.89
C VAL A 763 22.21 5.62 5.62
N GLY A 764 23.37 5.47 4.97
CA GLY A 764 24.58 4.92 5.57
C GLY A 764 25.10 5.73 6.76
N ALA A 765 25.15 7.06 6.64
CA ALA A 765 25.58 7.97 7.70
C ALA A 765 24.68 7.86 8.94
N ILE A 766 23.36 7.80 8.76
CA ILE A 766 22.41 7.59 9.86
C ILE A 766 22.60 6.21 10.50
N GLY A 767 22.87 5.18 9.69
CA GLY A 767 23.21 3.84 10.17
C GLY A 767 24.48 3.81 11.02
N LEU A 768 25.52 4.54 10.64
CA LEU A 768 26.77 4.67 11.40
C LEU A 768 26.58 5.44 12.71
N LEU A 769 25.78 6.51 12.70
CA LEU A 769 25.39 7.22 13.94
C LEU A 769 24.63 6.30 14.89
N TYR A 770 23.75 5.45 14.36
CA TYR A 770 23.04 4.46 15.16
C TYR A 770 23.99 3.40 15.74
N LEU A 771 24.96 2.93 14.96
CA LEU A 771 26.02 2.02 15.45
C LEU A 771 26.81 2.66 16.59
N PHE A 772 27.19 3.93 16.45
CA PHE A 772 27.91 4.66 17.48
C PHE A 772 27.10 4.76 18.78
N ALA A 773 25.80 5.03 18.70
CA ALA A 773 24.91 5.04 19.86
C ALA A 773 24.86 3.68 20.58
N ILE A 774 24.82 2.57 19.83
CA ILE A 774 24.86 1.20 20.40
C ILE A 774 26.18 0.94 21.13
N ILE A 775 27.32 1.38 20.57
CA ILE A 775 28.63 1.23 21.20
C ILE A 775 28.67 1.99 22.52
N ILE A 776 28.18 3.23 22.55
CA ILE A 776 28.09 4.02 23.80
C ILE A 776 27.21 3.30 24.82
N PHE A 777 26.08 2.73 24.41
CA PHE A 777 25.19 1.99 25.31
C PHE A 777 25.88 0.78 25.94
N LEU A 778 26.65 0.02 25.16
CA LEU A 778 27.42 -1.13 25.66
C LEU A 778 28.48 -0.70 26.70
N VAL A 779 29.22 0.36 26.41
CA VAL A 779 30.31 0.83 27.29
C VAL A 779 29.77 1.48 28.56
N VAL A 780 28.83 2.41 28.42
CA VAL A 780 28.38 3.28 29.52
C VAL A 780 27.25 2.65 30.32
N THR A 781 26.24 2.10 29.64
CA THR A 781 24.99 1.68 30.29
C THR A 781 25.07 0.25 30.79
N VAL A 782 25.54 -0.69 29.97
CA VAL A 782 25.69 -2.10 30.38
C VAL A 782 26.81 -2.26 31.40
N GLY A 783 27.92 -1.53 31.24
CA GLY A 783 29.02 -1.50 32.23
C GLY A 783 28.56 -1.03 33.62
N ARG A 784 27.73 0.01 33.69
CA ARG A 784 27.15 0.50 34.95
C ARG A 784 26.15 -0.47 35.58
N TYR A 785 25.28 -1.09 34.77
CA TYR A 785 24.28 -2.04 35.24
C TYR A 785 24.90 -3.32 35.82
N LYS A 786 25.97 -3.84 35.20
CA LYS A 786 26.71 -5.00 35.73
C LYS A 786 27.43 -4.69 37.05
N ARG A 787 28.02 -3.49 37.19
CA ARG A 787 28.68 -3.04 38.43
C ARG A 787 27.71 -2.88 39.59
N THR A 788 26.47 -2.44 39.33
CA THR A 788 25.43 -2.30 40.36
C THR A 788 24.85 -3.64 40.82
N LEU A 789 24.96 -4.70 40.00
CA LEU A 789 24.51 -6.07 40.34
C LEU A 789 25.60 -6.95 40.99
N GLY A 790 26.82 -6.44 41.19
CA GLY A 790 27.90 -7.19 41.85
C GLY A 790 28.37 -8.45 41.09
N ALA A 791 28.27 -8.47 39.77
CA ALA A 791 28.81 -9.57 38.97
C ALA A 791 30.33 -9.38 38.75
N PRO A 792 31.16 -10.42 38.95
CA PRO A 792 32.60 -10.32 38.78
C PRO A 792 32.95 -9.97 37.32
N ASN A 793 33.94 -9.10 37.15
CA ASN A 793 34.47 -8.75 35.84
C ASN A 793 34.90 -10.05 35.12
N LEU A 794 34.43 -10.22 33.89
CA LEU A 794 35.02 -11.17 32.95
C LEU A 794 36.20 -10.42 32.32
N ASP A 795 37.40 -10.75 32.79
CA ASP A 795 38.62 -10.64 31.99
C ASP A 795 38.58 -11.62 30.81
#